data_AF-A0A9N7NXN4-F1
#
_entry.id   AF-A0A9N7NXN4-F1
#
_cell.length_a   1.000
_cell.length_b   1.000
_cell.length_c   1.000
_cell.angle_alpha   90.00
_cell.angle_beta   90.00
_cell.angle_gamma   90.00
#
_symmetry.space_group_name_H-M   'P 1'
#
loop_
_entity.id
_entity.type
_entity.pdbx_description
1 polymer ?
#
loop_
_entity_poly.entity_id
_entity_poly.type
_entity_poly.pdbx_seq_one_letter_code
_entity_poly.pdbx_strand_id
1 'polypeptide(L)'
;MYYNGVYHLFYQYNPYSSVWGNISWAHSISYDLIDWIHLDQAITPSEPYDINGCWSGSVTLLPGPDRKKPAILYTGDNSLGQQVQNLAIPVNLSDPFLEKWMKSPNNPLIIPTGGIDPKFFRDPTTAWRGPDSDTWRVAVGSRLDEHRGAAILYRSKDFVVWERTKVPLHSSNRTGMWECPDFYPVSVGGENGLDSSDDEEESVVRHVLKASFGDRDYYVIGSYDSKNDWFRVDVDFMDERVELRYRYDYGVFYASKSFFDGGKNRRVLWGWVTEADSEADDVSKGWSGLQSIPRTVLLDKSGKQLIQWPVQELEKLRGENVSLANKEIKAEEILHLPGITASQASADVEVSFRIPHLKGIELIDDPLVDPQLLCVRMNASVNGVFGPFGLLVLASKDLTEQTAVFFRIFKLRSNGKYVVLMCSDQSRSSLKTHVKEAFFGSYLDVDPNQEISLRTLDLYRNILRGKSQQGDLLSGPTSNFLAGSLAGCTTLIIIYPLDIAHTRLAADLGRPETRQFQGIRHFLTTVYKKDGARGIYRGLPASLHGMVVHRGLYFGGFDTVKEMMTMSSQSGPDADVALWKRWVAAQAVTTASGLVSYPLDTVRRRMMMQSGLARPMYGGTLDCWRKIYRMEGLGSFYRGALSNVFRSTGAAAVLVLYDEIKKLMNWTGL
;
A
#
# COMPACT_ATOMS: atom_id res chain seq x y z
N MET A 1 -12.18 -5.43 4.37
CA MET A 1 -13.37 -5.75 5.19
C MET A 1 -13.55 -4.68 6.27
N TYR A 2 -14.72 -4.63 6.92
CA TYR A 2 -14.97 -3.83 8.13
C TYR A 2 -15.32 -4.75 9.30
N TYR A 3 -14.59 -4.64 10.41
CA TYR A 3 -14.76 -5.46 11.60
C TYR A 3 -14.65 -4.62 12.87
N ASN A 4 -15.70 -4.62 13.71
CA ASN A 4 -15.73 -3.95 15.01
C ASN A 4 -15.21 -2.49 15.01
N GLY A 5 -15.58 -1.69 14.01
CA GLY A 5 -15.15 -0.29 13.92
C GLY A 5 -13.84 -0.06 13.17
N VAL A 6 -13.18 -1.12 12.69
CA VAL A 6 -11.89 -1.05 12.01
C VAL A 6 -12.01 -1.58 10.58
N TYR A 7 -11.46 -0.85 9.62
CA TYR A 7 -11.28 -1.31 8.26
C TYR A 7 -9.96 -2.08 8.15
N HIS A 8 -10.00 -3.26 7.54
CA HIS A 8 -8.82 -4.08 7.26
C HIS A 8 -8.63 -4.21 5.75
N LEU A 9 -7.42 -3.91 5.29
CA LEU A 9 -6.95 -4.11 3.93
C LEU A 9 -5.82 -5.14 3.95
N PHE A 10 -5.98 -6.17 3.14
CA PHE A 10 -4.93 -7.14 2.85
C PHE A 10 -4.58 -7.03 1.37
N TYR A 11 -3.31 -7.22 1.03
CA TYR A 11 -2.83 -7.09 -0.34
C TYR A 11 -1.66 -8.04 -0.59
N GLN A 12 -1.57 -8.54 -1.83
CA GLN A 12 -0.42 -9.29 -2.29
C GLN A 12 0.83 -8.42 -2.16
N TYR A 13 1.84 -8.94 -1.49
CA TYR A 13 3.06 -8.22 -1.20
C TYR A 13 4.27 -9.15 -1.31
N ASN A 14 5.30 -8.66 -1.99
CA ASN A 14 6.62 -9.28 -2.01
C ASN A 14 7.51 -8.58 -0.96
N PRO A 15 7.87 -9.25 0.15
CA PRO A 15 8.72 -8.66 1.18
C PRO A 15 10.19 -8.50 0.77
N TYR A 16 10.60 -9.07 -0.37
CA TYR A 16 12.00 -9.15 -0.77
C TYR A 16 12.34 -8.34 -2.01
N SER A 17 11.36 -7.85 -2.76
CA SER A 17 11.58 -7.11 -4.01
C SER A 17 10.39 -6.22 -4.39
N SER A 18 10.62 -5.28 -5.29
CA SER A 18 9.59 -4.48 -5.94
C SER A 18 8.99 -5.14 -7.19
N VAL A 19 9.46 -6.33 -7.57
CA VAL A 19 8.87 -7.14 -8.65
C VAL A 19 8.08 -8.32 -8.11
N TRP A 20 7.17 -8.88 -8.89
CA TRP A 20 6.32 -9.98 -8.45
C TRP A 20 7.13 -11.25 -8.11
N GLY A 21 6.82 -11.88 -6.97
CA GLY A 21 7.46 -13.10 -6.48
C GLY A 21 7.30 -13.26 -4.97
N ASN A 22 7.47 -14.46 -4.42
CA ASN A 22 7.42 -14.74 -2.96
C ASN A 22 6.19 -14.13 -2.27
N ILE A 23 5.02 -14.26 -2.89
CA ILE A 23 3.83 -13.49 -2.51
C ILE A 23 3.28 -13.91 -1.15
N SER A 24 2.98 -12.90 -0.34
CA SER A 24 2.37 -12.95 0.99
C SER A 24 1.21 -11.96 1.07
N TRP A 25 0.43 -12.01 2.16
CA TRP A 25 -0.56 -10.99 2.47
C TRP A 25 0.00 -10.01 3.49
N ALA A 26 0.39 -8.83 3.04
CA ALA A 26 0.59 -7.71 3.93
C ALA A 26 -0.77 -7.22 4.45
N HIS A 27 -0.76 -6.54 5.60
CA HIS A 27 -1.96 -6.15 6.32
C HIS A 27 -1.84 -4.71 6.78
N SER A 28 -2.85 -3.91 6.48
CA SER A 28 -3.02 -2.57 7.06
C SER A 28 -4.42 -2.39 7.60
N ILE A 29 -4.55 -1.52 8.60
CA ILE A 29 -5.83 -1.15 9.19
C ILE A 29 -6.07 0.36 9.07
N SER A 30 -7.34 0.75 9.07
CA SER A 30 -7.75 2.16 9.06
C SER A 30 -9.06 2.33 9.83
N TYR A 31 -9.32 3.54 10.31
CA TYR A 31 -10.61 3.92 10.88
C TYR A 31 -11.49 4.69 9.89
N ASP A 32 -10.95 5.10 8.74
CA ASP A 32 -11.65 5.95 7.78
C ASP A 32 -11.34 5.68 6.31
N LEU A 33 -10.64 4.59 6.01
CA LEU A 33 -10.20 4.15 4.69
C LEU A 33 -9.16 5.06 4.01
N ILE A 34 -8.68 6.10 4.69
CA ILE A 34 -7.72 7.07 4.15
C ILE A 34 -6.39 6.97 4.90
N ASP A 35 -6.41 7.05 6.24
CA ASP A 35 -5.20 6.94 7.05
C ASP A 35 -4.97 5.48 7.44
N TRP A 36 -3.81 4.93 7.07
CA TRP A 36 -3.48 3.52 7.25
C TRP A 36 -2.36 3.29 8.25
N ILE A 37 -2.54 2.28 9.11
CA ILE A 37 -1.51 1.75 10.00
C ILE A 37 -1.07 0.41 9.41
N HIS A 38 0.21 0.31 9.05
CA HIS A 38 0.80 -0.92 8.57
C HIS A 38 1.07 -1.88 9.73
N LEU A 39 0.70 -3.14 9.56
CA LEU A 39 0.93 -4.23 10.49
C LEU A 39 1.90 -5.25 9.86
N ASP A 40 2.28 -6.26 10.63
CA ASP A 40 3.02 -7.41 10.11
C ASP A 40 2.18 -8.19 9.08
N GLN A 41 2.85 -9.02 8.27
CA GLN A 41 2.17 -9.88 7.30
C GLN A 41 1.19 -10.83 8.00
N ALA A 42 -0.06 -10.83 7.55
CA ALA A 42 -1.11 -11.65 8.14
C ALA A 42 -1.04 -13.11 7.67
N ILE A 43 -0.69 -13.34 6.40
CA ILE A 43 -0.58 -14.68 5.80
C ILE A 43 0.72 -14.76 5.01
N THR A 44 1.59 -15.68 5.39
CA THR A 44 2.87 -15.95 4.72
C THR A 44 2.95 -17.42 4.33
N PRO A 45 3.66 -17.80 3.27
CA PRO A 45 3.92 -19.21 2.96
C PRO A 45 4.52 -19.94 4.16
N SER A 46 3.92 -21.06 4.58
CA SER A 46 4.41 -21.80 5.74
C SER A 46 4.08 -23.29 5.75
N GLU A 47 3.11 -23.73 4.94
CA GLU A 47 2.61 -25.10 4.95
C GLU A 47 2.60 -25.68 3.53
N PRO A 48 2.59 -27.01 3.34
CA PRO A 48 2.68 -27.63 2.02
C PRO A 48 1.65 -27.16 0.98
N TYR A 49 0.48 -26.70 1.43
CA TYR A 49 -0.61 -26.21 0.59
C TYR A 49 -0.48 -24.74 0.15
N ASP A 50 0.53 -24.00 0.64
CA ASP A 50 0.80 -22.62 0.24
C ASP A 50 2.30 -22.25 0.22
N ILE A 51 3.17 -23.25 0.26
CA ILE A 51 4.61 -23.08 0.42
C ILE A 51 5.26 -22.26 -0.70
N ASN A 52 4.70 -22.29 -1.91
CA ASN A 52 5.21 -21.53 -3.06
C ASN A 52 4.60 -20.12 -3.16
N GLY A 53 3.55 -19.81 -2.38
CA GLY A 53 2.94 -18.49 -2.37
C GLY A 53 1.53 -18.46 -1.78
N CYS A 54 1.19 -17.33 -1.14
CA CYS A 54 -0.15 -17.04 -0.66
C CYS A 54 -0.81 -15.98 -1.56
N TRP A 55 -1.55 -16.42 -2.57
CA TRP A 55 -2.19 -15.59 -3.59
C TRP A 55 -3.53 -15.03 -3.12
N SER A 56 -4.27 -14.36 -4.01
CA SER A 56 -5.45 -13.56 -3.66
C SER A 56 -6.60 -14.40 -3.08
N GLY A 57 -7.54 -13.69 -2.48
CA GLY A 57 -8.65 -14.27 -1.73
C GLY A 57 -9.57 -13.18 -1.19
N SER A 58 -10.50 -13.57 -0.33
CA SER A 58 -11.52 -12.69 0.22
C SER A 58 -11.83 -13.03 1.67
N VAL A 59 -12.42 -12.07 2.39
CA VAL A 59 -12.83 -12.26 3.78
C VAL A 59 -14.35 -12.36 3.88
N THR A 60 -14.84 -13.39 4.55
CA THR A 60 -16.25 -13.58 4.90
C THR A 60 -16.45 -13.36 6.39
N LEU A 61 -17.49 -12.61 6.79
CA LEU A 61 -17.87 -12.46 8.19
C LEU A 61 -18.94 -13.49 8.57
N LEU A 62 -18.49 -14.61 9.15
CA LEU A 62 -19.37 -15.69 9.57
C LEU A 62 -20.22 -15.29 10.79
N PRO A 63 -21.45 -15.80 10.94
CA PRO A 63 -22.23 -15.61 12.16
C PRO A 63 -21.53 -16.28 13.35
N GLY A 64 -21.69 -15.69 14.53
CA GLY A 64 -21.21 -16.25 15.79
C GLY A 64 -22.14 -15.86 16.94
N PRO A 65 -22.09 -16.58 18.07
CA PRO A 65 -23.04 -16.38 19.17
C PRO A 65 -22.97 -14.97 19.76
N ASP A 66 -21.77 -14.40 19.92
CA ASP A 66 -21.56 -13.09 20.53
C ASP A 66 -21.15 -12.00 19.53
N ARG A 67 -20.48 -12.38 18.44
CA ARG A 67 -19.99 -11.48 17.40
C ARG A 67 -19.73 -12.23 16.09
N LYS A 68 -19.73 -11.51 14.96
CA LYS A 68 -19.30 -12.07 13.68
C LYS A 68 -17.84 -12.55 13.77
N LYS A 69 -17.49 -13.60 13.03
CA LYS A 69 -16.17 -14.21 12.98
C LYS A 69 -15.58 -14.05 11.57
N PRO A 70 -14.51 -13.25 11.39
CA PRO A 70 -13.84 -13.16 10.09
C PRO A 70 -13.21 -14.50 9.71
N ALA A 71 -13.33 -14.88 8.44
CA ALA A 71 -12.70 -16.05 7.85
C ALA A 71 -12.16 -15.67 6.46
N ILE A 72 -10.87 -15.92 6.22
CA ILE A 72 -10.23 -15.71 4.92
C ILE A 72 -10.25 -17.02 4.15
N LEU A 73 -10.82 -16.99 2.95
CA LEU A 73 -10.50 -17.97 1.92
C LEU A 73 -9.48 -17.34 0.97
N TYR A 74 -8.38 -18.03 0.71
CA TYR A 74 -7.32 -17.58 -0.19
C TYR A 74 -6.75 -18.72 -1.01
N THR A 75 -6.14 -18.41 -2.15
CA THR A 75 -5.43 -19.40 -2.96
C THR A 75 -4.00 -19.56 -2.45
N GLY A 76 -3.60 -20.79 -2.12
CA GLY A 76 -2.20 -21.15 -1.95
C GLY A 76 -1.66 -21.84 -3.19
N ASP A 77 -0.38 -21.60 -3.47
CA ASP A 77 0.39 -22.39 -4.41
C ASP A 77 1.12 -23.50 -3.64
N ASN A 78 0.68 -24.75 -3.85
CA ASN A 78 1.17 -25.89 -3.10
C ASN A 78 2.55 -26.37 -3.59
N SER A 79 3.15 -27.34 -2.89
CA SER A 79 4.46 -27.91 -3.22
C SER A 79 4.58 -28.54 -4.62
N LEU A 80 3.45 -28.77 -5.31
CA LEU A 80 3.39 -29.32 -6.67
C LEU A 80 3.14 -28.23 -7.73
N GLY A 81 3.09 -26.96 -7.34
CA GLY A 81 2.77 -25.84 -8.24
C GLY A 81 1.28 -25.81 -8.63
N GLN A 82 0.40 -26.32 -7.77
CA GLN A 82 -1.05 -26.34 -7.99
C GLN A 82 -1.74 -25.30 -7.12
N GLN A 83 -2.72 -24.62 -7.69
CA GLN A 83 -3.54 -23.63 -6.99
C GLN A 83 -4.66 -24.34 -6.22
N VAL A 84 -4.68 -24.14 -4.91
CA VAL A 84 -5.63 -24.77 -3.98
C VAL A 84 -6.21 -23.72 -3.03
N GLN A 85 -7.45 -23.92 -2.53
CA GLN A 85 -8.12 -22.93 -1.70
C GLN A 85 -8.02 -23.30 -0.22
N ASN A 86 -7.52 -22.35 0.56
CA ASN A 86 -7.15 -22.51 1.96
C ASN A 86 -7.96 -21.57 2.84
N LEU A 87 -8.22 -21.99 4.08
CA LEU A 87 -8.90 -21.23 5.10
C LEU A 87 -7.91 -20.72 6.16
N ALA A 88 -8.04 -19.46 6.53
CA ALA A 88 -7.40 -18.87 7.71
C ALA A 88 -8.42 -18.11 8.57
N ILE A 89 -8.26 -18.16 9.89
CA ILE A 89 -9.12 -17.49 10.86
C ILE A 89 -8.27 -16.70 11.88
N PRO A 90 -8.77 -15.58 12.45
CA PRO A 90 -8.02 -14.85 13.47
C PRO A 90 -7.80 -15.70 14.72
N VAL A 91 -6.59 -15.62 15.29
CA VAL A 91 -6.25 -16.29 16.56
C VAL A 91 -7.00 -15.68 17.73
N ASN A 92 -7.22 -14.35 17.71
CA ASN A 92 -7.86 -13.60 18.78
C ASN A 92 -8.92 -12.64 18.24
N LEU A 93 -10.20 -12.95 18.40
CA LEU A 93 -11.32 -12.09 17.99
C LEU A 93 -11.53 -10.86 18.89
N SER A 94 -10.82 -10.77 20.01
CA SER A 94 -10.82 -9.59 20.88
C SER A 94 -9.75 -8.58 20.50
N ASP A 95 -8.79 -8.98 19.66
CA ASP A 95 -7.83 -8.07 19.06
C ASP A 95 -8.55 -7.28 17.94
N PRO A 96 -8.70 -5.95 18.06
CA PRO A 96 -9.34 -5.16 17.01
C PRO A 96 -8.51 -5.11 15.72
N PHE A 97 -7.21 -5.39 15.78
CA PHE A 97 -6.31 -5.31 14.64
C PHE A 97 -6.20 -6.63 13.89
N LEU A 98 -6.58 -7.74 14.53
CA LEU A 98 -6.53 -9.10 13.98
C LEU A 98 -5.14 -9.40 13.40
N GLU A 99 -4.08 -9.14 14.18
CA GLU A 99 -2.70 -9.25 13.69
C GLU A 99 -2.32 -10.70 13.35
N LYS A 100 -2.83 -11.66 14.13
CA LYS A 100 -2.45 -13.07 14.01
C LYS A 100 -3.57 -13.91 13.42
N TRP A 101 -3.23 -14.65 12.37
CA TRP A 101 -4.11 -15.59 11.69
C TRP A 101 -3.59 -17.02 11.81
N MET A 102 -4.50 -17.96 12.04
CA MET A 102 -4.24 -19.39 12.07
C MET A 102 -4.84 -20.02 10.83
N LYS A 103 -4.02 -20.78 10.10
CA LYS A 103 -4.47 -21.56 8.96
C LYS A 103 -5.13 -22.86 9.44
N SER A 104 -6.20 -23.27 8.77
CA SER A 104 -6.93 -24.49 9.12
C SER A 104 -6.04 -25.73 8.96
N PRO A 105 -6.07 -26.70 9.90
CA PRO A 105 -5.36 -27.97 9.75
C PRO A 105 -5.96 -28.85 8.64
N ASN A 106 -7.18 -28.54 8.18
CA ASN A 106 -7.85 -29.27 7.11
C ASN A 106 -7.49 -28.74 5.72
N ASN A 107 -6.59 -27.75 5.61
CA ASN A 107 -6.18 -27.19 4.33
C ASN A 107 -5.41 -28.22 3.48
N PRO A 108 -5.55 -28.18 2.14
CA PRO A 108 -6.47 -27.31 1.39
C PRO A 108 -7.92 -27.78 1.48
N LEU A 109 -8.86 -26.83 1.62
CA LEU A 109 -10.29 -27.14 1.69
C LEU A 109 -10.91 -27.44 0.32
N ILE A 110 -10.41 -26.78 -0.73
CA ILE A 110 -10.89 -26.96 -2.09
C ILE A 110 -9.69 -27.19 -3.01
N ILE A 111 -9.72 -28.32 -3.73
CA ILE A 111 -8.72 -28.69 -4.72
C ILE A 111 -9.33 -28.72 -6.13
N PRO A 112 -8.53 -28.51 -7.18
CA PRO A 112 -9.00 -28.61 -8.56
C PRO A 112 -9.41 -30.04 -8.88
N THR A 113 -10.71 -30.28 -9.07
CA THR A 113 -11.29 -31.59 -9.41
C THR A 113 -12.20 -31.50 -10.62
N GLY A 114 -12.57 -32.64 -11.22
CA GLY A 114 -13.54 -32.68 -12.32
C GLY A 114 -13.09 -31.93 -13.57
N GLY A 115 -11.83 -32.13 -13.99
CA GLY A 115 -11.25 -31.59 -15.21
C GLY A 115 -10.76 -30.13 -15.13
N ILE A 116 -10.76 -29.52 -13.95
CA ILE A 116 -10.18 -28.18 -13.75
C ILE A 116 -8.65 -28.27 -13.84
N ASP A 117 -8.05 -27.40 -14.64
CA ASP A 117 -6.60 -27.27 -14.74
C ASP A 117 -6.03 -26.69 -13.43
N PRO A 118 -5.13 -27.41 -12.73
CA PRO A 118 -4.59 -26.97 -11.44
C PRO A 118 -3.79 -25.67 -11.50
N LYS A 119 -3.39 -25.18 -12.68
CA LYS A 119 -2.70 -23.89 -12.86
C LYS A 119 -3.66 -22.70 -13.06
N PHE A 120 -4.95 -22.96 -13.20
CA PHE A 120 -5.96 -21.96 -13.53
C PHE A 120 -7.19 -22.12 -12.62
N PHE A 121 -6.97 -22.05 -11.31
CA PHE A 121 -8.01 -22.22 -10.30
C PHE A 121 -7.73 -21.39 -9.03
N ARG A 122 -8.18 -20.13 -8.98
CA ARG A 122 -7.75 -19.18 -7.94
C ARG A 122 -8.78 -18.11 -7.59
N ASP A 123 -8.46 -17.36 -6.55
CA ASP A 123 -9.10 -16.14 -6.08
C ASP A 123 -10.55 -16.34 -5.60
N PRO A 124 -10.77 -17.08 -4.50
CA PRO A 124 -12.10 -17.31 -3.95
C PRO A 124 -12.77 -15.97 -3.56
N THR A 125 -14.06 -15.84 -3.88
CA THR A 125 -14.88 -14.66 -3.54
C THR A 125 -15.17 -14.57 -2.04
N THR A 126 -15.72 -13.44 -1.61
CA THR A 126 -16.49 -13.41 -0.35
C THR A 126 -17.65 -14.39 -0.50
N ALA A 127 -17.90 -15.19 0.53
CA ALA A 127 -18.96 -16.18 0.51
C ALA A 127 -20.30 -15.55 0.93
N TRP A 128 -21.40 -16.12 0.44
CA TRP A 128 -22.76 -15.67 0.75
C TRP A 128 -23.67 -16.84 1.09
N ARG A 129 -24.81 -16.53 1.72
CA ARG A 129 -25.92 -17.47 1.93
C ARG A 129 -27.17 -16.93 1.26
N GLY A 130 -28.04 -17.84 0.80
CA GLY A 130 -29.39 -17.45 0.39
C GLY A 130 -30.32 -17.29 1.61
N PRO A 131 -31.45 -16.58 1.49
CA PRO A 131 -32.35 -16.26 2.60
C PRO A 131 -32.92 -17.50 3.30
N ASP A 132 -33.20 -18.54 2.51
CA ASP A 132 -33.82 -19.79 2.94
C ASP A 132 -32.79 -20.92 3.19
N SER A 133 -31.49 -20.62 3.22
CA SER A 133 -30.44 -21.63 3.14
C SER A 133 -29.30 -21.46 4.15
N ASP A 134 -29.14 -22.45 5.02
CA ASP A 134 -27.95 -22.62 5.88
C ASP A 134 -26.68 -23.02 5.10
N THR A 135 -26.72 -22.99 3.77
CA THR A 135 -25.61 -23.39 2.90
C THR A 135 -24.88 -22.16 2.38
N TRP A 136 -23.59 -22.05 2.69
CA TRP A 136 -22.66 -21.09 2.08
C TRP A 136 -22.40 -21.41 0.62
N ARG A 137 -22.23 -20.37 -0.18
CA ARG A 137 -21.71 -20.40 -1.55
C ARG A 137 -20.41 -19.64 -1.61
N VAL A 138 -19.47 -20.15 -2.41
CA VAL A 138 -18.28 -19.40 -2.81
C VAL A 138 -18.00 -19.68 -4.28
N ALA A 139 -17.58 -18.66 -5.02
CA ALA A 139 -17.10 -18.82 -6.38
C ALA A 139 -15.56 -18.73 -6.42
N VAL A 140 -14.94 -19.52 -7.29
CA VAL A 140 -13.50 -19.52 -7.55
C VAL A 140 -13.25 -19.31 -9.03
N GLY A 141 -12.35 -18.41 -9.38
CA GLY A 141 -11.98 -18.10 -10.76
C GLY A 141 -11.27 -19.28 -11.42
N SER A 142 -11.66 -19.60 -12.64
CA SER A 142 -11.09 -20.70 -13.42
C SER A 142 -11.29 -20.46 -14.91
N ARG A 143 -10.74 -21.37 -15.71
CA ARG A 143 -11.18 -21.61 -17.09
C ARG A 143 -11.66 -23.04 -17.25
N LEU A 144 -12.69 -23.25 -18.08
CA LEU A 144 -13.20 -24.58 -18.47
C LEU A 144 -12.40 -25.15 -19.66
N ASP A 145 -11.87 -24.27 -20.50
CA ASP A 145 -10.91 -24.55 -21.57
C ASP A 145 -10.12 -23.28 -21.90
N GLU A 146 -9.32 -23.28 -22.97
CA GLU A 146 -8.47 -22.14 -23.35
C GLU A 146 -9.23 -20.84 -23.63
N HIS A 147 -10.52 -20.91 -23.98
CA HIS A 147 -11.30 -19.75 -24.38
C HIS A 147 -12.46 -19.44 -23.43
N ARG A 148 -12.86 -20.38 -22.56
CA ARG A 148 -14.02 -20.22 -21.68
C ARG A 148 -13.62 -20.01 -20.22
N GLY A 149 -13.70 -18.77 -19.76
CA GLY A 149 -13.57 -18.42 -18.35
C GLY A 149 -14.83 -18.73 -17.56
N ALA A 150 -14.66 -19.04 -16.28
CA ALA A 150 -15.77 -19.44 -15.42
C ALA A 150 -15.54 -19.09 -13.95
N ALA A 151 -16.65 -18.84 -13.26
CA ALA A 151 -16.72 -18.75 -11.81
C ALA A 151 -17.24 -20.09 -11.27
N ILE A 152 -16.34 -20.99 -10.87
CA ILE A 152 -16.71 -22.32 -10.37
C ILE A 152 -17.34 -22.19 -8.99
N LEU A 153 -18.56 -22.72 -8.83
CA LEU A 153 -19.34 -22.57 -7.61
C LEU A 153 -19.19 -23.78 -6.69
N TYR A 154 -19.07 -23.50 -5.40
CA TYR A 154 -18.98 -24.48 -4.33
C TYR A 154 -20.00 -24.18 -3.24
N ARG A 155 -20.48 -25.25 -2.57
CA ARG A 155 -21.43 -25.20 -1.46
C ARG A 155 -20.82 -25.76 -0.18
N SER A 156 -21.14 -25.19 0.97
CA SER A 156 -20.75 -25.75 2.28
C SER A 156 -21.76 -25.42 3.37
N LYS A 157 -22.02 -26.35 4.29
CA LYS A 157 -22.87 -26.07 5.47
C LYS A 157 -22.07 -25.53 6.65
N ASP A 158 -20.80 -25.89 6.75
CA ASP A 158 -19.94 -25.62 7.92
C ASP A 158 -18.75 -24.71 7.61
N PHE A 159 -18.63 -24.26 6.34
CA PHE A 159 -17.54 -23.44 5.82
C PHE A 159 -16.18 -24.18 5.70
N VAL A 160 -16.15 -25.49 5.98
CA VAL A 160 -14.94 -26.32 5.97
C VAL A 160 -15.01 -27.38 4.87
N VAL A 161 -16.13 -28.11 4.78
CA VAL A 161 -16.34 -29.13 3.74
C VAL A 161 -17.08 -28.49 2.58
N TRP A 162 -16.42 -28.41 1.43
CA TRP A 162 -16.94 -27.75 0.23
C TRP A 162 -17.21 -28.75 -0.89
N GLU A 163 -18.41 -28.70 -1.43
CA GLU A 163 -18.84 -29.53 -2.56
C GLU A 163 -18.99 -28.68 -3.81
N ARG A 164 -18.36 -29.11 -4.91
CA ARG A 164 -18.47 -28.44 -6.21
C ARG A 164 -19.87 -28.64 -6.79
N THR A 165 -20.49 -27.57 -7.30
CA THR A 165 -21.75 -27.69 -8.07
C THR A 165 -21.49 -28.24 -9.48
N LYS A 166 -22.53 -28.83 -10.09
CA LYS A 166 -22.41 -29.38 -11.45
C LYS A 166 -22.16 -28.30 -12.51
N VAL A 167 -22.75 -27.13 -12.33
CA VAL A 167 -22.68 -25.99 -13.25
C VAL A 167 -21.99 -24.84 -12.50
N PRO A 168 -21.04 -24.11 -13.12
CA PRO A 168 -20.48 -22.89 -12.52
C PRO A 168 -21.57 -21.84 -12.28
N LEU A 169 -21.26 -20.82 -11.47
CA LEU A 169 -22.16 -19.68 -11.26
C LEU A 169 -22.44 -18.97 -12.59
N HIS A 170 -21.38 -18.77 -13.38
CA HIS A 170 -21.45 -18.29 -14.76
C HIS A 170 -20.16 -18.65 -15.50
N SER A 171 -20.22 -18.64 -16.83
CA SER A 171 -19.06 -18.79 -17.71
C SER A 171 -19.29 -18.06 -19.02
N SER A 172 -18.23 -17.52 -19.63
CA SER A 172 -18.32 -16.84 -20.92
C SER A 172 -17.18 -17.25 -21.86
N ASN A 173 -17.50 -17.35 -23.15
CA ASN A 173 -16.53 -17.67 -24.20
C ASN A 173 -15.62 -16.47 -24.48
N ARG A 174 -14.47 -16.67 -25.14
CA ARG A 174 -13.51 -15.61 -25.53
C ARG A 174 -12.88 -14.81 -24.37
N THR A 175 -13.02 -15.27 -23.13
CA THR A 175 -12.48 -14.58 -21.94
C THR A 175 -11.17 -15.18 -21.43
N GLY A 176 -10.93 -16.48 -21.67
CA GLY A 176 -9.76 -17.17 -21.13
C GLY A 176 -9.86 -17.40 -19.62
N MET A 177 -8.80 -17.13 -18.85
CA MET A 177 -8.82 -17.29 -17.39
C MET A 177 -9.58 -16.16 -16.71
N TRP A 178 -10.51 -16.49 -15.81
CA TRP A 178 -11.11 -15.50 -14.91
C TRP A 178 -10.34 -15.43 -13.60
N GLU A 179 -9.82 -14.25 -13.30
CA GLU A 179 -9.14 -13.93 -12.04
C GLU A 179 -10.04 -13.06 -11.16
N CYS A 180 -9.76 -13.07 -9.86
CA CYS A 180 -10.39 -12.21 -8.85
C CYS A 180 -11.89 -12.00 -9.06
N PRO A 181 -12.72 -13.07 -9.17
CA PRO A 181 -14.15 -12.91 -9.25
C PRO A 181 -14.68 -12.17 -8.02
N ASP A 182 -15.81 -11.50 -8.20
CA ASP A 182 -16.59 -10.91 -7.12
C ASP A 182 -18.08 -11.06 -7.45
N PHE A 183 -18.88 -11.41 -6.45
CA PHE A 183 -20.32 -11.62 -6.63
C PHE A 183 -21.07 -11.02 -5.45
N TYR A 184 -21.94 -10.06 -5.73
CA TYR A 184 -22.63 -9.32 -4.68
C TYR A 184 -23.94 -8.67 -5.14
N PRO A 185 -24.87 -8.42 -4.20
CA PRO A 185 -26.11 -7.73 -4.48
C PRO A 185 -25.96 -6.19 -4.49
N VAL A 186 -26.83 -5.54 -5.25
CA VAL A 186 -27.02 -4.08 -5.32
C VAL A 186 -28.51 -3.74 -5.28
N SER A 187 -28.87 -2.66 -4.61
CA SER A 187 -30.27 -2.23 -4.46
C SER A 187 -30.77 -1.50 -5.72
N VAL A 188 -31.99 -1.80 -6.15
CA VAL A 188 -32.66 -1.10 -7.25
C VAL A 188 -33.23 0.22 -6.73
N GLY A 189 -32.69 1.34 -7.20
CA GLY A 189 -33.13 2.68 -6.80
C GLY A 189 -32.75 3.09 -5.38
N GLY A 190 -32.05 2.23 -4.64
CA GLY A 190 -31.50 2.54 -3.32
C GLY A 190 -30.12 3.19 -3.38
N GLU A 191 -29.80 3.98 -2.34
CA GLU A 191 -28.50 4.66 -2.18
C GLU A 191 -27.54 3.91 -1.25
N ASN A 192 -27.96 2.79 -0.69
CA ASN A 192 -27.19 1.97 0.24
C ASN A 192 -26.59 0.75 -0.47
N GLY A 193 -25.44 0.31 0.03
CA GLY A 193 -24.90 -1.01 -0.29
C GLY A 193 -25.61 -2.11 0.50
N LEU A 194 -25.47 -3.35 0.01
CA LEU A 194 -26.07 -4.54 0.60
C LEU A 194 -24.99 -5.53 1.06
N ASP A 195 -25.28 -6.28 2.14
CA ASP A 195 -24.47 -7.42 2.57
C ASP A 195 -24.44 -8.48 1.47
N SER A 196 -23.37 -9.25 1.37
CA SER A 196 -23.26 -10.27 0.31
C SER A 196 -24.34 -11.35 0.38
N SER A 197 -24.99 -11.54 1.53
CA SER A 197 -26.11 -12.49 1.70
C SER A 197 -27.49 -11.86 1.58
N ASP A 198 -27.59 -10.55 1.33
CA ASP A 198 -28.89 -9.89 1.11
C ASP A 198 -29.44 -10.32 -0.25
N ASP A 199 -30.63 -10.93 -0.24
CA ASP A 199 -31.29 -11.43 -1.44
C ASP A 199 -32.79 -11.26 -1.24
N GLU A 200 -33.42 -10.53 -2.16
CA GLU A 200 -34.85 -10.23 -2.20
C GLU A 200 -35.35 -10.36 -3.64
N GLU A 201 -36.60 -9.98 -3.90
CA GLU A 201 -37.15 -9.98 -5.25
C GLU A 201 -36.32 -9.12 -6.22
N GLU A 202 -36.29 -9.50 -7.50
CA GLU A 202 -35.55 -8.82 -8.58
C GLU A 202 -35.94 -7.33 -8.75
N SER A 203 -37.15 -6.96 -8.31
CA SER A 203 -37.66 -5.59 -8.28
C SER A 203 -36.95 -4.71 -7.23
N VAL A 204 -36.31 -5.32 -6.24
CA VAL A 204 -35.62 -4.68 -5.11
C VAL A 204 -34.12 -4.89 -5.17
N VAL A 205 -33.65 -6.08 -5.58
CA VAL A 205 -32.24 -6.46 -5.59
C VAL A 205 -31.81 -7.01 -6.95
N ARG A 206 -30.65 -6.54 -7.43
CA ARG A 206 -29.93 -7.10 -8.57
C ARG A 206 -28.59 -7.64 -8.10
N HIS A 207 -27.98 -8.50 -8.89
CA HIS A 207 -26.67 -9.07 -8.57
C HIS A 207 -25.64 -8.65 -9.61
N VAL A 208 -24.44 -8.38 -9.13
CA VAL A 208 -23.27 -8.06 -9.94
C VAL A 208 -22.34 -9.25 -9.89
N LEU A 209 -21.95 -9.77 -11.06
CA LEU A 209 -20.80 -10.65 -11.20
C LEU A 209 -19.68 -9.88 -11.87
N LYS A 210 -18.54 -9.80 -11.21
CA LYS A 210 -17.30 -9.26 -11.78
C LYS A 210 -16.27 -10.37 -11.96
N ALA A 211 -15.50 -10.27 -13.04
CA ALA A 211 -14.29 -11.07 -13.26
C ALA A 211 -13.19 -10.19 -13.88
N SER A 212 -11.94 -10.54 -13.58
CA SER A 212 -10.74 -9.94 -14.17
C SER A 212 -10.22 -10.84 -15.29
N PHE A 213 -10.01 -10.29 -16.49
CA PHE A 213 -9.37 -10.99 -17.60
C PHE A 213 -8.85 -9.99 -18.64
N GLY A 214 -7.77 -10.33 -19.35
CA GLY A 214 -7.15 -9.44 -20.34
C GLY A 214 -6.71 -8.10 -19.74
N ASP A 215 -6.11 -8.14 -18.54
CA ASP A 215 -5.61 -6.98 -17.78
C ASP A 215 -6.67 -5.91 -17.48
N ARG A 216 -7.94 -6.31 -17.46
CA ARG A 216 -9.10 -5.43 -17.23
C ARG A 216 -10.13 -6.11 -16.34
N ASP A 217 -10.92 -5.27 -15.68
CA ASP A 217 -11.99 -5.70 -14.79
C ASP A 217 -13.36 -5.38 -15.40
N TYR A 218 -14.12 -6.44 -15.68
CA TYR A 218 -15.45 -6.36 -16.26
C TYR A 218 -16.49 -6.78 -15.25
N TYR A 219 -17.70 -6.23 -15.36
CA TYR A 219 -18.84 -6.70 -14.60
C TYR A 219 -20.06 -6.88 -15.49
N VAL A 220 -20.95 -7.77 -15.06
CA VAL A 220 -22.29 -7.96 -15.62
C VAL A 220 -23.31 -7.88 -14.50
N ILE A 221 -24.50 -7.38 -14.85
CA ILE A 221 -25.65 -7.28 -13.94
C ILE A 221 -26.65 -8.36 -14.33
N GLY A 222 -27.33 -8.91 -13.34
CA GLY A 222 -28.36 -9.90 -13.57
C GLY A 222 -29.14 -10.22 -12.30
N SER A 223 -29.82 -11.35 -12.35
CA SER A 223 -30.74 -11.81 -11.30
C SER A 223 -30.32 -13.19 -10.84
N TYR A 224 -30.25 -13.37 -9.53
CA TYR A 224 -29.76 -14.61 -8.92
C TYR A 224 -30.90 -15.35 -8.25
N ASP A 225 -31.08 -16.61 -8.62
CA ASP A 225 -31.95 -17.54 -7.94
C ASP A 225 -31.12 -18.36 -6.96
N SER A 226 -31.15 -17.96 -5.68
CA SER A 226 -30.42 -18.63 -4.61
C SER A 226 -30.94 -20.04 -4.28
N LYS A 227 -32.14 -20.43 -4.74
CA LYS A 227 -32.67 -21.80 -4.53
C LYS A 227 -32.03 -22.78 -5.50
N ASN A 228 -31.90 -22.37 -6.76
CA ASN A 228 -31.32 -23.21 -7.82
C ASN A 228 -29.83 -22.94 -8.08
N ASP A 229 -29.26 -21.92 -7.44
CA ASP A 229 -27.93 -21.37 -7.74
C ASP A 229 -27.76 -21.00 -9.22
N TRP A 230 -28.76 -20.33 -9.76
CA TRP A 230 -28.77 -19.89 -11.15
C TRP A 230 -28.64 -18.37 -11.22
N PHE A 231 -27.57 -17.89 -11.86
CA PHE A 231 -27.40 -16.47 -12.14
C PHE A 231 -27.73 -16.18 -13.60
N ARG A 232 -28.81 -15.44 -13.84
CA ARG A 232 -29.24 -15.01 -15.16
C ARG A 232 -28.72 -13.59 -15.42
N VAL A 233 -27.70 -13.48 -16.27
CA VAL A 233 -27.17 -12.20 -16.75
C VAL A 233 -28.15 -11.53 -17.72
N ASP A 234 -28.23 -10.20 -17.67
CA ASP A 234 -28.98 -9.42 -18.68
C ASP A 234 -28.27 -9.42 -20.02
N VAL A 235 -26.95 -9.24 -19.95
CA VAL A 235 -26.04 -9.19 -21.09
C VAL A 235 -24.72 -9.84 -20.66
N ASP A 236 -24.19 -10.73 -21.49
CA ASP A 236 -22.95 -11.46 -21.21
C ASP A 236 -21.70 -10.60 -21.43
N PHE A 237 -20.58 -10.98 -20.79
CA PHE A 237 -19.29 -10.27 -20.86
C PHE A 237 -18.81 -9.95 -22.27
N MET A 238 -19.07 -10.85 -23.21
CA MET A 238 -18.59 -10.77 -24.60
C MET A 238 -19.67 -10.38 -25.60
N ASP A 239 -20.79 -9.83 -25.14
CA ASP A 239 -21.65 -9.02 -26.01
C ASP A 239 -20.87 -7.75 -26.39
N GLU A 240 -20.88 -7.39 -27.67
CA GLU A 240 -20.13 -6.24 -28.20
C GLU A 240 -20.46 -4.92 -27.46
N ARG A 241 -21.65 -4.83 -26.85
CA ARG A 241 -22.06 -3.68 -26.02
C ARG A 241 -21.39 -3.68 -24.66
N VAL A 242 -21.08 -4.84 -24.08
CA VAL A 242 -20.51 -5.03 -22.73
C VAL A 242 -18.99 -4.90 -22.75
N GLU A 243 -18.34 -5.51 -23.76
CA GLU A 243 -16.88 -5.45 -23.95
C GLU A 243 -16.36 -4.00 -23.98
N LEU A 244 -17.18 -3.09 -24.51
CA LEU A 244 -16.90 -1.68 -24.66
C LEU A 244 -17.46 -0.79 -23.54
N ARG A 245 -18.32 -1.28 -22.62
CA ARG A 245 -19.10 -0.40 -21.70
C ARG A 245 -19.22 -0.82 -20.23
N TYR A 246 -18.98 -2.07 -19.83
CA TYR A 246 -19.18 -2.46 -18.41
C TYR A 246 -17.88 -2.89 -17.75
N ARG A 247 -16.98 -1.91 -17.61
CA ARG A 247 -15.80 -1.97 -16.75
C ARG A 247 -16.00 -1.08 -15.55
N TYR A 248 -15.40 -1.44 -14.42
CA TYR A 248 -15.35 -0.49 -13.29
C TYR A 248 -14.51 0.75 -13.66
N ASP A 249 -13.42 0.55 -14.38
CA ASP A 249 -12.52 1.62 -14.77
C ASP A 249 -12.00 1.34 -16.18
N TYR A 250 -11.78 2.41 -16.95
CA TYR A 250 -11.34 2.33 -18.34
C TYR A 250 -9.84 2.62 -18.49
N GLY A 251 -9.17 2.98 -17.39
CA GLY A 251 -7.74 3.17 -17.28
C GLY A 251 -6.99 1.91 -16.83
N VAL A 252 -5.93 2.12 -16.06
CA VAL A 252 -5.15 1.06 -15.41
C VAL A 252 -5.83 0.68 -14.10
N PHE A 253 -6.52 -0.45 -14.08
CA PHE A 253 -7.28 -0.93 -12.92
C PHE A 253 -7.53 -2.42 -13.04
N TYR A 254 -7.06 -3.19 -12.07
CA TYR A 254 -7.11 -4.65 -12.10
C TYR A 254 -7.36 -5.26 -10.73
N ALA A 255 -7.70 -6.55 -10.72
CA ALA A 255 -7.86 -7.37 -9.52
C ALA A 255 -8.78 -6.74 -8.46
N SER A 256 -9.80 -5.98 -8.89
CA SER A 256 -10.69 -5.26 -8.00
C SER A 256 -11.54 -6.20 -7.15
N LYS A 257 -11.82 -5.75 -5.94
CA LYS A 257 -12.56 -6.53 -4.95
C LYS A 257 -13.34 -5.60 -4.04
N SER A 258 -14.62 -5.92 -3.86
CA SER A 258 -15.50 -5.14 -3.02
C SER A 258 -15.73 -5.80 -1.66
N PHE A 259 -16.15 -5.00 -0.68
CA PHE A 259 -16.69 -5.50 0.58
C PHE A 259 -17.87 -4.63 1.04
N PHE A 260 -18.73 -5.22 1.87
CA PHE A 260 -19.81 -4.47 2.52
C PHE A 260 -19.32 -3.80 3.80
N ASP A 261 -19.47 -2.47 3.86
CA ASP A 261 -19.25 -1.64 5.03
C ASP A 261 -20.56 -1.51 5.81
N GLY A 262 -20.79 -2.43 6.75
CA GLY A 262 -21.96 -2.42 7.63
C GLY A 262 -21.97 -1.28 8.67
N GLY A 263 -20.88 -0.52 8.80
CA GLY A 263 -20.86 0.68 9.65
C GLY A 263 -21.54 1.87 8.98
N LYS A 264 -21.53 1.92 7.64
CA LYS A 264 -22.09 3.01 6.83
C LYS A 264 -23.11 2.55 5.77
N ASN A 265 -23.50 1.28 5.79
CA ASN A 265 -24.41 0.66 4.83
C ASN A 265 -24.07 0.96 3.37
N ARG A 266 -22.80 0.74 3.00
CA ARG A 266 -22.31 1.00 1.65
C ARG A 266 -21.40 -0.12 1.18
N ARG A 267 -21.31 -0.32 -0.14
CA ARG A 267 -20.33 -1.22 -0.74
C ARG A 267 -19.11 -0.44 -1.13
N VAL A 268 -17.94 -0.88 -0.70
CA VAL A 268 -16.65 -0.22 -0.99
C VAL A 268 -15.84 -1.12 -1.91
N LEU A 269 -15.32 -0.56 -3.00
CA LEU A 269 -14.49 -1.21 -4.01
C LEU A 269 -13.04 -0.76 -3.88
N TRP A 270 -12.14 -1.74 -3.87
CA TRP A 270 -10.70 -1.57 -4.06
C TRP A 270 -10.31 -2.03 -5.46
N GLY A 271 -9.24 -1.47 -6.01
CA GLY A 271 -8.64 -1.96 -7.25
C GLY A 271 -7.16 -1.59 -7.33
N TRP A 272 -6.37 -2.56 -7.79
CA TRP A 272 -4.94 -2.42 -7.98
C TRP A 272 -4.66 -1.63 -9.25
N VAL A 273 -3.76 -0.65 -9.14
CA VAL A 273 -3.24 0.15 -10.23
C VAL A 273 -1.79 -0.26 -10.41
N THR A 274 -1.50 -0.90 -11.54
CA THR A 274 -0.13 -1.31 -11.90
C THR A 274 0.69 -0.09 -12.33
N GLU A 275 2.01 -0.25 -12.27
CA GLU A 275 2.90 0.78 -12.79
C GLU A 275 2.81 0.89 -14.33
N ALA A 276 3.17 2.06 -14.83
CA ALA A 276 3.25 2.36 -16.26
C ALA A 276 4.70 2.58 -16.74
N ASP A 277 5.67 2.66 -15.83
CA ASP A 277 7.10 2.70 -16.14
C ASP A 277 7.68 1.27 -16.26
N SER A 278 9.00 1.18 -16.41
CA SER A 278 9.66 -0.11 -16.65
C SER A 278 9.94 -0.86 -15.34
N GLU A 279 10.07 -2.18 -15.41
CA GLU A 279 10.48 -2.99 -14.25
C GLU A 279 11.85 -2.54 -13.68
N ALA A 280 12.76 -2.03 -14.52
CA ALA A 280 14.01 -1.45 -14.07
C ALA A 280 13.80 -0.18 -13.22
N ASP A 281 12.78 0.61 -13.56
CA ASP A 281 12.38 1.77 -12.75
C ASP A 281 11.73 1.35 -11.44
N ASP A 282 10.93 0.29 -11.45
CA ASP A 282 10.35 -0.32 -10.23
C ASP A 282 11.43 -0.79 -9.25
N VAL A 283 12.47 -1.44 -9.76
CA VAL A 283 13.63 -1.85 -8.96
C VAL A 283 14.40 -0.63 -8.45
N SER A 284 14.61 0.37 -9.30
CA SER A 284 15.35 1.59 -8.96
C SER A 284 14.64 2.44 -7.89
N LYS A 285 13.31 2.61 -8.02
CA LYS A 285 12.50 3.37 -7.05
C LYS A 285 12.17 2.57 -5.79
N GLY A 286 12.34 1.24 -5.83
CA GLY A 286 12.25 0.34 -4.69
C GLY A 286 10.83 -0.05 -4.29
N TRP A 287 9.83 0.22 -5.14
CA TRP A 287 8.43 -0.17 -4.93
C TRP A 287 7.70 -0.24 -6.28
N SER A 288 6.60 -1.00 -6.36
CA SER A 288 5.73 -1.11 -7.55
C SER A 288 4.31 -1.45 -7.11
N GLY A 289 3.32 -0.81 -7.74
CA GLY A 289 1.91 -1.09 -7.53
C GLY A 289 1.26 -0.20 -6.47
N LEU A 290 0.07 0.31 -6.80
CA LEU A 290 -0.75 1.15 -5.94
C LEU A 290 -2.15 0.57 -5.77
N GLN A 291 -2.82 0.95 -4.68
CA GLN A 291 -4.27 0.81 -4.59
C GLN A 291 -4.94 2.11 -5.01
N SER A 292 -5.98 2.02 -5.83
CA SER A 292 -6.86 3.15 -6.08
C SER A 292 -7.54 3.59 -4.77
N ILE A 293 -7.89 4.88 -4.67
CA ILE A 293 -8.71 5.37 -3.56
C ILE A 293 -10.01 4.57 -3.53
N PRO A 294 -10.43 4.07 -2.36
CA PRO A 294 -11.62 3.25 -2.25
C PRO A 294 -12.85 4.01 -2.71
N ARG A 295 -13.73 3.33 -3.44
CA ARG A 295 -14.92 3.93 -4.07
C ARG A 295 -16.19 3.27 -3.54
N THR A 296 -17.22 4.04 -3.24
CA THR A 296 -18.57 3.49 -3.08
C THR A 296 -19.11 3.01 -4.41
N VAL A 297 -19.85 1.90 -4.42
CA VAL A 297 -20.51 1.34 -5.61
C VAL A 297 -22.02 1.29 -5.41
N LEU A 298 -22.78 1.79 -6.37
CA LEU A 298 -24.24 1.76 -6.41
C LEU A 298 -24.73 1.36 -7.80
N LEU A 299 -25.98 0.91 -7.90
CA LEU A 299 -26.65 0.70 -9.17
C LEU A 299 -27.21 2.04 -9.68
N ASP A 300 -26.96 2.38 -10.93
CA ASP A 300 -27.56 3.55 -11.55
C ASP A 300 -29.09 3.44 -11.59
N LYS A 301 -29.80 4.58 -11.60
CA LYS A 301 -31.26 4.63 -11.65
C LYS A 301 -31.85 3.95 -12.90
N SER A 302 -31.10 3.85 -13.99
CA SER A 302 -31.52 3.09 -15.18
C SER A 302 -31.46 1.57 -14.98
N GLY A 303 -30.74 1.09 -13.95
CA GLY A 303 -30.49 -0.32 -13.69
C GLY A 303 -29.46 -0.97 -14.62
N LYS A 304 -28.81 -0.21 -15.51
CA LYS A 304 -27.96 -0.75 -16.59
C LYS A 304 -26.46 -0.76 -16.30
N GLN A 305 -26.02 0.07 -15.36
CA GLN A 305 -24.60 0.25 -15.05
C GLN A 305 -24.41 0.58 -13.57
N LEU A 306 -23.17 0.45 -13.10
CA LEU A 306 -22.78 0.82 -11.76
C LEU A 306 -22.21 2.25 -11.72
N ILE A 307 -22.56 2.97 -10.65
CA ILE A 307 -22.00 4.28 -10.32
C ILE A 307 -20.93 4.09 -9.25
N GLN A 308 -19.80 4.77 -9.43
CA GLN A 308 -18.72 4.81 -8.47
C GLN A 308 -18.44 6.24 -8.01
N TRP A 309 -18.11 6.40 -6.74
CA TRP A 309 -17.66 7.69 -6.19
C TRP A 309 -16.59 7.46 -5.12
N PRO A 310 -15.52 8.27 -5.04
CA PRO A 310 -14.55 8.16 -3.95
C PRO A 310 -15.25 8.25 -2.59
N VAL A 311 -14.79 7.48 -1.60
CA VAL A 311 -15.38 7.52 -0.25
C VAL A 311 -15.34 8.95 0.31
N GLN A 312 -16.44 9.36 0.97
CA GLN A 312 -16.60 10.71 1.53
C GLN A 312 -15.47 11.12 2.49
N GLU A 313 -14.81 10.16 3.14
CA GLU A 313 -13.69 10.40 4.05
C GLU A 313 -12.49 11.06 3.36
N LEU A 314 -12.34 10.87 2.05
CA LEU A 314 -11.30 11.54 1.26
C LEU A 314 -11.41 13.06 1.36
N GLU A 315 -12.63 13.60 1.48
CA GLU A 315 -12.86 15.04 1.52
C GLU A 315 -12.24 15.71 2.74
N LYS A 316 -11.92 14.95 3.80
CA LYS A 316 -11.19 15.45 4.97
C LYS A 316 -9.77 15.93 4.63
N LEU A 317 -9.19 15.46 3.53
CA LEU A 317 -7.87 15.89 3.07
C LEU A 317 -7.91 17.25 2.35
N ARG A 318 -9.10 17.77 2.02
CA ARG A 318 -9.24 19.06 1.32
C ARG A 318 -8.74 20.20 2.21
N GLY A 319 -7.78 20.97 1.71
CA GLY A 319 -7.24 22.15 2.36
C GLY A 319 -7.92 23.43 1.87
N GLU A 320 -7.13 24.40 1.41
CA GLU A 320 -7.65 25.63 0.83
C GLU A 320 -8.48 25.37 -0.42
N ASN A 321 -9.65 26.01 -0.49
CA ASN A 321 -10.56 25.88 -1.62
C ASN A 321 -10.38 27.07 -2.57
N VAL A 322 -10.23 26.77 -3.87
CA VAL A 322 -10.26 27.75 -4.95
C VAL A 322 -11.46 27.44 -5.83
N SER A 323 -12.36 28.41 -6.00
CA SER A 323 -13.53 28.27 -6.86
C SER A 323 -13.56 29.31 -7.97
N LEU A 324 -13.99 28.87 -9.16
CA LEU A 324 -14.29 29.72 -10.30
C LEU A 324 -15.69 29.36 -10.79
N ALA A 325 -16.51 30.38 -11.04
CA ALA A 325 -17.88 30.20 -11.52
C ALA A 325 -18.14 31.10 -12.73
N ASN A 326 -19.01 30.63 -13.64
CA ASN A 326 -19.50 31.38 -14.80
C ASN A 326 -18.36 31.96 -15.67
N LYS A 327 -17.30 31.17 -15.89
CA LYS A 327 -16.22 31.51 -16.83
C LYS A 327 -16.51 30.92 -18.19
N GLU A 328 -16.60 31.80 -19.18
CA GLU A 328 -16.64 31.42 -20.59
C GLU A 328 -15.22 31.07 -21.03
N ILE A 329 -15.04 29.88 -21.61
CA ILE A 329 -13.78 29.42 -22.18
C ILE A 329 -13.94 29.47 -23.70
N LYS A 330 -13.16 30.33 -24.36
CA LYS A 330 -13.17 30.45 -25.82
C LYS A 330 -12.44 29.26 -26.46
N ALA A 331 -12.66 29.08 -27.76
CA ALA A 331 -11.92 28.06 -28.52
C ALA A 331 -10.40 28.27 -28.35
N GLU A 332 -9.69 27.17 -28.08
CA GLU A 332 -8.24 27.12 -27.85
C GLU A 332 -7.73 27.92 -26.63
N GLU A 333 -8.63 28.43 -25.78
CA GLU A 333 -8.25 29.14 -24.57
C GLU A 333 -7.83 28.17 -23.45
N ILE A 334 -6.65 28.39 -22.87
CA ILE A 334 -6.18 27.68 -21.69
C ILE A 334 -6.33 28.60 -20.47
N LEU A 335 -7.27 28.25 -19.60
CA LEU A 335 -7.49 28.97 -18.35
C LEU A 335 -6.64 28.36 -17.22
N HIS A 336 -5.67 29.13 -16.74
CA HIS A 336 -4.88 28.74 -15.56
C HIS A 336 -5.66 28.98 -14.26
N LEU A 337 -5.72 27.97 -13.39
CA LEU A 337 -6.34 28.08 -12.07
C LEU A 337 -5.36 28.79 -11.09
N PRO A 338 -5.68 29.99 -10.56
CA PRO A 338 -4.82 30.68 -9.61
C PRO A 338 -4.85 30.01 -8.23
N GLY A 339 -3.75 30.07 -7.47
CA GLY A 339 -3.70 29.62 -6.08
C GLY A 339 -3.47 28.12 -5.86
N ILE A 340 -3.68 27.28 -6.89
CA ILE A 340 -3.29 25.87 -6.86
C ILE A 340 -1.99 25.74 -7.64
N THR A 341 -0.85 25.79 -6.94
CA THR A 341 0.42 25.45 -7.60
C THR A 341 0.43 23.95 -7.82
N ALA A 342 0.05 23.51 -9.03
CA ALA A 342 0.03 22.09 -9.44
C ALA A 342 1.36 21.35 -9.21
N SER A 343 2.45 22.07 -8.92
CA SER A 343 3.76 21.55 -8.56
C SER A 343 4.03 21.28 -7.08
N GLN A 344 3.12 21.65 -6.16
CA GLN A 344 3.37 21.60 -4.71
C GLN A 344 2.26 20.95 -3.87
N ALA A 345 1.06 20.70 -4.40
CA ALA A 345 -0.06 20.15 -3.63
C ALA A 345 -0.79 19.02 -4.37
N SER A 346 -1.18 17.98 -3.63
CA SER A 346 -2.20 17.03 -4.05
C SER A 346 -3.54 17.76 -4.18
N ALA A 347 -4.27 17.61 -5.29
CA ALA A 347 -5.49 18.37 -5.57
C ALA A 347 -6.69 17.47 -5.88
N ASP A 348 -7.87 17.91 -5.44
CA ASP A 348 -9.17 17.34 -5.81
C ASP A 348 -9.93 18.43 -6.58
N VAL A 349 -10.07 18.23 -7.89
CA VAL A 349 -10.63 19.22 -8.80
C VAL A 349 -11.96 18.73 -9.34
N GLU A 350 -13.00 19.52 -9.10
CA GLU A 350 -14.34 19.30 -9.66
C GLU A 350 -14.68 20.45 -10.61
N VAL A 351 -15.11 20.12 -11.82
CA VAL A 351 -15.52 21.09 -12.85
C VAL A 351 -16.81 20.64 -13.52
N SER A 352 -17.70 21.59 -13.80
CA SER A 352 -18.94 21.35 -14.53
C SER A 352 -18.97 22.22 -15.78
N PHE A 353 -19.12 21.60 -16.95
CA PHE A 353 -19.16 22.26 -18.24
C PHE A 353 -20.60 22.42 -18.71
N ARG A 354 -21.00 23.66 -19.02
CA ARG A 354 -22.26 23.96 -19.69
C ARG A 354 -21.97 24.36 -21.14
N ILE A 355 -22.59 23.67 -22.09
CA ILE A 355 -22.27 23.85 -23.51
C ILE A 355 -23.38 24.67 -24.18
N PRO A 356 -23.04 25.86 -24.71
CA PRO A 356 -24.04 26.70 -25.37
C PRO A 356 -24.40 26.12 -26.73
N HIS A 357 -25.68 25.78 -26.92
CA HIS A 357 -26.31 25.39 -28.19
C HIS A 357 -25.48 24.44 -29.08
N LEU A 358 -25.82 23.14 -29.09
CA LEU A 358 -25.16 22.07 -29.87
C LEU A 358 -25.41 22.14 -31.40
N LYS A 359 -25.20 23.30 -32.03
CA LYS A 359 -25.38 23.52 -33.48
C LYS A 359 -24.12 23.10 -34.23
N GLY A 360 -24.28 22.36 -35.33
CA GLY A 360 -23.16 21.93 -36.18
C GLY A 360 -22.32 20.79 -35.60
N ILE A 361 -22.86 20.05 -34.63
CA ILE A 361 -22.19 18.92 -33.98
C ILE A 361 -21.73 17.85 -34.98
N GLU A 362 -20.56 17.28 -34.71
CA GLU A 362 -19.96 16.24 -35.52
C GLU A 362 -20.78 14.95 -35.48
N LEU A 363 -20.88 14.30 -36.64
CA LEU A 363 -21.67 13.08 -36.82
C LEU A 363 -20.79 11.85 -36.76
N ILE A 364 -21.19 10.86 -35.96
CA ILE A 364 -20.53 9.54 -35.88
C ILE A 364 -21.47 8.44 -36.37
N ASP A 365 -20.93 7.52 -37.17
CA ASP A 365 -21.72 6.49 -37.86
C ASP A 365 -22.13 5.34 -36.93
N ASP A 366 -21.29 4.94 -35.98
CA ASP A 366 -21.48 3.71 -35.20
C ASP A 366 -21.18 3.93 -33.70
N PRO A 367 -22.12 3.62 -32.77
CA PRO A 367 -21.87 3.65 -31.32
C PRO A 367 -20.99 2.49 -30.81
N LEU A 368 -20.58 1.56 -31.68
CA LEU A 368 -19.65 0.45 -31.42
C LEU A 368 -18.20 0.79 -31.80
N VAL A 369 -17.90 2.01 -32.26
CA VAL A 369 -16.50 2.43 -32.40
C VAL A 369 -15.84 2.36 -31.02
N ASP A 370 -14.74 1.62 -30.91
CA ASP A 370 -13.97 1.52 -29.67
C ASP A 370 -13.60 2.93 -29.18
N PRO A 371 -14.08 3.35 -27.99
CA PRO A 371 -13.84 4.70 -27.48
C PRO A 371 -12.35 4.96 -27.24
N GLN A 372 -11.57 3.93 -26.90
CA GLN A 372 -10.12 4.04 -26.71
C GLN A 372 -9.42 4.37 -28.04
N LEU A 373 -9.74 3.63 -29.11
CA LEU A 373 -9.20 3.92 -30.45
C LEU A 373 -9.65 5.29 -30.97
N LEU A 374 -10.86 5.72 -30.63
CA LEU A 374 -11.36 7.04 -30.99
C LEU A 374 -10.54 8.15 -30.29
N CYS A 375 -10.22 7.98 -29.00
CA CYS A 375 -9.33 8.90 -28.28
C CYS A 375 -7.91 8.95 -28.87
N VAL A 376 -7.38 7.83 -29.41
CA VAL A 376 -6.08 7.81 -30.12
C VAL A 376 -6.16 8.65 -31.40
N ARG A 377 -7.20 8.43 -32.21
CA ARG A 377 -7.38 9.14 -33.50
C ARG A 377 -7.70 10.62 -33.31
N MET A 378 -8.47 10.95 -32.29
CA MET A 378 -8.94 12.29 -31.96
C MET A 378 -8.38 12.75 -30.61
N ASN A 379 -7.04 12.70 -30.51
CA ASN A 379 -6.29 13.10 -29.31
C ASN A 379 -6.45 14.60 -28.97
N ALA A 380 -5.83 15.05 -27.88
CA ALA A 380 -5.98 16.42 -27.40
C ALA A 380 -5.49 17.50 -28.38
N SER A 381 -4.68 17.14 -29.39
CA SER A 381 -4.16 18.08 -30.40
C SER A 381 -5.05 18.21 -31.64
N VAL A 382 -6.07 17.35 -31.80
CA VAL A 382 -6.98 17.38 -32.94
C VAL A 382 -8.22 18.21 -32.60
N ASN A 383 -8.36 19.40 -33.17
CA ASN A 383 -9.55 20.22 -32.90
C ASN A 383 -10.82 19.59 -33.49
N GLY A 384 -11.90 19.58 -32.71
CA GLY A 384 -13.26 19.23 -33.14
C GLY A 384 -14.23 20.39 -32.91
N VAL A 385 -15.52 20.17 -33.18
CA VAL A 385 -16.55 21.23 -33.01
C VAL A 385 -16.89 21.41 -31.52
N PHE A 386 -17.14 20.30 -30.82
CA PHE A 386 -17.43 20.28 -29.39
C PHE A 386 -16.44 19.33 -28.71
N GLY A 387 -15.20 19.81 -28.55
CA GLY A 387 -14.10 19.08 -27.93
C GLY A 387 -12.83 19.12 -28.78
N PRO A 388 -11.65 18.92 -28.18
CA PRO A 388 -11.46 18.52 -26.79
C PRO A 388 -11.65 19.69 -25.82
N PHE A 389 -12.47 19.52 -24.78
CA PHE A 389 -12.59 20.46 -23.65
C PHE A 389 -12.53 19.69 -22.33
N GLY A 390 -11.81 20.21 -21.34
CA GLY A 390 -11.55 19.47 -20.11
C GLY A 390 -10.44 20.08 -19.26
N LEU A 391 -9.63 19.22 -18.64
CA LEU A 391 -8.55 19.58 -17.73
C LEU A 391 -7.20 19.12 -18.27
N LEU A 392 -6.19 19.98 -18.12
CA LEU A 392 -4.78 19.60 -18.22
C LEU A 392 -4.26 19.40 -16.80
N VAL A 393 -3.92 18.16 -16.46
CA VAL A 393 -3.40 17.76 -15.14
C VAL A 393 -1.93 17.36 -15.26
N LEU A 394 -1.21 17.42 -14.14
CA LEU A 394 0.23 17.12 -14.08
C LEU A 394 1.06 17.88 -15.14
N ALA A 395 0.63 19.09 -15.49
CA ALA A 395 1.24 19.85 -16.57
C ALA A 395 2.47 20.65 -16.11
N SER A 396 3.49 20.67 -16.95
CA SER A 396 4.65 21.55 -16.89
C SER A 396 4.25 23.00 -17.22
N LYS A 397 5.07 23.97 -16.79
CA LYS A 397 4.76 25.41 -16.99
C LYS A 397 4.70 25.79 -18.48
N ASP A 398 5.50 25.13 -19.30
CA ASP A 398 5.57 25.31 -20.75
C ASP A 398 4.69 24.32 -21.53
N LEU A 399 3.90 23.48 -20.84
CA LEU A 399 3.01 22.47 -21.42
C LEU A 399 3.72 21.43 -22.31
N THR A 400 5.03 21.23 -22.10
CA THR A 400 5.80 20.17 -22.75
C THR A 400 5.37 18.79 -22.25
N GLU A 401 5.28 18.64 -20.93
CA GLU A 401 4.62 17.51 -20.25
C GLU A 401 3.21 17.92 -19.79
N GLN A 402 2.20 17.12 -20.09
CA GLN A 402 0.81 17.27 -19.68
C GLN A 402 0.02 15.97 -19.85
N THR A 403 -0.95 15.74 -18.96
CA THR A 403 -2.01 14.73 -19.14
C THR A 403 -3.32 15.45 -19.40
N ALA A 404 -3.98 15.14 -20.52
CA ALA A 404 -5.24 15.78 -20.90
C ALA A 404 -6.43 14.86 -20.61
N VAL A 405 -7.32 15.30 -19.73
CA VAL A 405 -8.59 14.61 -19.44
C VAL A 405 -9.73 15.47 -19.99
N PHE A 406 -10.37 15.01 -21.06
CA PHE A 406 -11.30 15.86 -21.83
C PHE A 406 -12.51 15.10 -22.35
N PHE A 407 -13.49 15.86 -22.79
CA PHE A 407 -14.68 15.36 -23.47
C PHE A 407 -14.72 15.76 -24.93
N ARG A 408 -15.44 14.94 -25.72
CA ARG A 408 -15.94 15.26 -27.05
C ARG A 408 -17.40 14.88 -27.17
N ILE A 409 -18.16 15.63 -27.96
CA ILE A 409 -19.58 15.35 -28.15
C ILE A 409 -19.87 15.12 -29.62
N PHE A 410 -20.51 13.99 -29.89
CA PHE A 410 -20.94 13.57 -31.20
C PHE A 410 -22.45 13.40 -31.23
N LYS A 411 -23.00 13.36 -32.43
CA LYS A 411 -24.38 12.95 -32.68
C LYS A 411 -24.39 11.72 -33.59
N LEU A 412 -25.11 10.69 -33.16
CA LEU A 412 -25.22 9.46 -33.94
C LEU A 412 -26.00 9.69 -35.22
N ARG A 413 -25.47 9.24 -36.36
CA ARG A 413 -26.18 9.34 -37.65
C ARG A 413 -27.43 8.49 -37.70
N SER A 414 -27.43 7.35 -37.00
CA SER A 414 -28.49 6.36 -37.04
C SER A 414 -29.80 6.83 -36.40
N ASN A 415 -29.73 7.46 -35.22
CA ASN A 415 -30.91 7.84 -34.42
C ASN A 415 -30.90 9.28 -33.92
N GLY A 416 -29.85 10.05 -34.21
CA GLY A 416 -29.72 11.43 -33.73
C GLY A 416 -29.47 11.58 -32.23
N LYS A 417 -29.26 10.50 -31.46
CA LYS A 417 -28.90 10.57 -30.04
C LYS A 417 -27.50 11.15 -29.91
N TYR A 418 -27.30 11.99 -28.90
CA TYR A 418 -25.96 12.47 -28.56
C TYR A 418 -25.12 11.40 -27.87
N VAL A 419 -23.82 11.46 -28.09
CA VAL A 419 -22.82 10.59 -27.46
C VAL A 419 -21.71 11.47 -26.91
N VAL A 420 -21.41 11.30 -25.63
CA VAL A 420 -20.29 11.99 -24.97
C VAL A 420 -19.14 11.00 -24.82
N LEU A 421 -18.00 11.31 -25.44
CA LEU A 421 -16.76 10.57 -25.29
C LEU A 421 -15.91 11.25 -24.22
N MET A 422 -15.43 10.48 -23.24
CA MET A 422 -14.42 10.91 -22.28
C MET A 422 -13.08 10.27 -22.64
N CYS A 423 -12.03 11.09 -22.71
CA CYS A 423 -10.68 10.64 -23.01
C CYS A 423 -9.72 11.04 -21.88
N SER A 424 -8.78 10.14 -21.57
CA SER A 424 -7.57 10.43 -20.81
C SER A 424 -6.38 10.18 -21.73
N ASP A 425 -5.83 11.26 -22.26
CA ASP A 425 -4.69 11.28 -23.16
C ASP A 425 -3.39 11.51 -22.36
N GLN A 426 -2.56 10.46 -22.30
CA GLN A 426 -1.26 10.46 -21.63
C GLN A 426 -0.09 10.46 -22.62
N SER A 427 -0.33 10.73 -23.90
CA SER A 427 0.73 10.74 -24.94
C SER A 427 1.80 11.80 -24.75
N ARG A 428 1.50 12.86 -23.99
CA ARG A 428 2.46 13.90 -23.60
C ARG A 428 2.70 13.92 -22.09
N SER A 429 2.42 12.82 -21.39
CA SER A 429 2.48 12.79 -19.92
C SER A 429 3.91 12.86 -19.38
N SER A 430 4.91 12.36 -20.10
CA SER A 430 6.31 12.43 -19.69
C SER A 430 7.27 12.50 -20.88
N LEU A 431 8.42 13.17 -20.69
CA LEU A 431 9.55 13.14 -21.63
C LEU A 431 10.46 11.91 -21.45
N LYS A 432 10.22 11.10 -20.40
CA LYS A 432 11.06 9.95 -20.09
C LYS A 432 10.83 8.82 -21.09
N THR A 433 11.91 8.25 -21.62
CA THR A 433 11.84 7.06 -22.47
C THR A 433 11.45 5.82 -21.63
N HIS A 434 10.66 4.91 -22.20
CA HIS A 434 10.17 3.67 -21.56
C HIS A 434 9.03 3.81 -20.55
N VAL A 435 8.30 4.94 -20.56
CA VAL A 435 6.98 5.03 -19.92
C VAL A 435 5.91 4.62 -20.93
N LYS A 436 4.95 3.78 -20.53
CA LYS A 436 3.83 3.37 -21.36
C LYS A 436 2.88 4.54 -21.57
N GLU A 437 3.11 5.30 -22.63
CA GLU A 437 2.15 6.29 -23.10
C GLU A 437 0.86 5.60 -23.54
N ALA A 438 -0.25 5.93 -22.88
CA ALA A 438 -1.52 5.28 -23.10
C ALA A 438 -2.63 6.30 -23.38
N PHE A 439 -3.56 5.88 -24.24
CA PHE A 439 -4.84 6.54 -24.41
C PHE A 439 -5.88 5.67 -23.73
N PHE A 440 -6.72 6.27 -22.88
CA PHE A 440 -7.89 5.62 -22.31
C PHE A 440 -9.14 6.39 -22.74
N GLY A 441 -10.22 5.66 -23.00
CA GLY A 441 -11.44 6.24 -23.53
C GLY A 441 -12.67 5.48 -23.09
N SER A 442 -13.77 6.20 -22.87
CA SER A 442 -15.07 5.63 -22.56
C SER A 442 -16.21 6.52 -23.06
N TYR A 443 -17.37 5.91 -23.32
CA TYR A 443 -18.61 6.64 -23.56
C TYR A 443 -19.36 6.88 -22.26
N LEU A 444 -19.86 8.10 -22.08
CA LEU A 444 -20.70 8.47 -20.94
C LEU A 444 -22.18 8.46 -21.34
N ASP A 445 -23.02 7.81 -20.52
CA ASP A 445 -24.49 7.90 -20.66
C ASP A 445 -25.01 9.13 -19.93
N VAL A 446 -24.72 10.31 -20.50
CA VAL A 446 -25.17 11.61 -20.00
C VAL A 446 -25.83 12.41 -21.12
N ASP A 447 -26.79 13.26 -20.77
CA ASP A 447 -27.41 14.20 -21.71
C ASP A 447 -26.55 15.49 -21.80
N PRO A 448 -25.92 15.79 -22.95
CA PRO A 448 -25.07 16.97 -23.09
C PRO A 448 -25.83 18.30 -23.11
N ASN A 449 -27.17 18.28 -23.10
CA ASN A 449 -27.96 19.49 -22.86
C ASN A 449 -27.94 19.91 -21.38
N GLN A 450 -27.54 19.00 -20.48
CA GLN A 450 -27.27 19.26 -19.08
C GLN A 450 -25.77 19.54 -18.87
N GLU A 451 -25.40 19.90 -17.65
CA GLU A 451 -24.00 20.13 -17.30
C GLU A 451 -23.23 18.81 -17.25
N ILE A 452 -22.09 18.78 -17.94
CA ILE A 452 -21.18 17.63 -17.92
C ILE A 452 -20.16 17.88 -16.82
N SER A 453 -20.21 17.05 -15.77
CA SER A 453 -19.31 17.17 -14.62
C SER A 453 -18.11 16.22 -14.73
N LEU A 454 -16.95 16.70 -14.30
CA LEU A 454 -15.69 15.96 -14.24
C LEU A 454 -15.05 16.20 -12.86
N ARG A 455 -14.65 15.11 -12.21
CA ARG A 455 -13.83 15.14 -11.00
C ARG A 455 -12.51 14.43 -11.27
N THR A 456 -11.40 15.08 -10.95
CA THR A 456 -10.05 14.50 -11.05
C THR A 456 -9.33 14.60 -9.72
N LEU A 457 -8.77 13.48 -9.28
CA LEU A 457 -7.96 13.39 -8.07
C LEU A 457 -6.48 13.31 -8.44
N ASP A 458 -5.75 14.40 -8.26
CA ASP A 458 -4.29 14.45 -8.40
C ASP A 458 -3.65 14.29 -7.01
N LEU A 459 -3.77 13.09 -6.44
CA LEU A 459 -3.26 12.81 -5.09
C LEU A 459 -1.78 12.40 -5.08
N TYR A 460 -1.27 11.94 -6.22
CA TYR A 460 -0.08 11.08 -6.28
C TYR A 460 1.24 11.82 -6.40
N ARG A 461 1.28 13.13 -6.68
CA ARG A 461 2.56 13.85 -6.85
C ARG A 461 3.43 13.84 -5.58
N ASN A 462 2.83 13.87 -4.40
CA ASN A 462 3.55 13.78 -3.12
C ASN A 462 3.91 12.35 -2.72
N ILE A 463 3.16 11.35 -3.19
CA ILE A 463 3.38 9.91 -2.92
C ILE A 463 4.49 9.36 -3.85
N LEU A 464 4.47 9.76 -5.13
CA LEU A 464 5.49 9.44 -6.13
C LEU A 464 6.83 10.15 -5.87
N ARG A 465 6.79 11.32 -5.23
CA ARG A 465 7.96 11.93 -4.58
C ARG A 465 8.23 11.28 -3.22
N GLY A 466 8.31 9.95 -3.17
CA GLY A 466 8.75 9.23 -1.97
C GLY A 466 10.02 9.87 -1.44
N LYS A 467 9.93 10.65 -0.36
CA LYS A 467 11.02 11.32 0.38
C LYS A 467 12.27 11.72 -0.43
N SER A 468 12.09 12.23 -1.65
CA SER A 468 13.14 13.00 -2.31
C SER A 468 12.99 14.43 -1.82
N GLN A 469 13.58 14.71 -0.65
CA GLN A 469 13.70 16.06 -0.12
C GLN A 469 14.36 16.93 -1.19
N GLN A 470 13.62 17.89 -1.72
CA GLN A 470 13.58 19.27 -1.23
C GLN A 470 14.87 20.03 -1.60
N GLY A 471 14.66 20.97 -2.53
CA GLY A 471 15.58 21.97 -3.08
C GLY A 471 16.98 22.10 -2.48
N ASP A 472 17.95 22.05 -3.39
CA ASP A 472 19.26 22.71 -3.35
C ASP A 472 19.58 23.50 -2.08
N LEU A 473 20.28 22.83 -1.15
CA LEU A 473 21.47 23.42 -0.54
C LEU A 473 22.43 22.40 0.10
N LEU A 474 22.04 21.12 0.31
CA LEU A 474 22.90 20.08 0.88
C LEU A 474 22.56 18.69 0.31
N SER A 475 22.99 18.39 -0.91
CA SER A 475 22.90 17.05 -1.50
C SER A 475 24.07 16.15 -1.06
N GLY A 476 23.79 14.87 -0.77
CA GLY A 476 24.81 13.84 -0.52
C GLY A 476 24.94 13.33 0.94
N PRO A 477 26.13 12.80 1.33
CA PRO A 477 26.40 12.14 2.62
C PRO A 477 25.97 12.92 3.87
N THR A 478 25.88 14.24 3.76
CA THR A 478 25.41 15.16 4.80
C THR A 478 23.93 14.98 5.15
N SER A 479 23.08 14.61 4.20
CA SER A 479 21.66 14.33 4.44
C SER A 479 21.48 13.01 5.21
N ASN A 480 22.19 11.95 4.82
CA ASN A 480 22.20 10.68 5.54
C ASN A 480 22.79 10.82 6.96
N PHE A 481 23.82 11.64 7.12
CA PHE A 481 24.38 12.03 8.42
C PHE A 481 23.33 12.72 9.30
N LEU A 482 22.59 13.69 8.76
CA LEU A 482 21.58 14.44 9.52
C LEU A 482 20.39 13.55 9.88
N ALA A 483 19.88 12.77 8.92
CA ALA A 483 18.78 11.83 9.14
C ALA A 483 19.15 10.75 10.18
N GLY A 484 20.34 10.15 10.05
CA GLY A 484 20.85 9.14 10.99
C GLY A 484 21.13 9.72 12.39
N SER A 485 21.62 10.96 12.46
CA SER A 485 21.85 11.65 13.73
C SER A 485 20.54 12.02 14.43
N LEU A 486 19.54 12.52 13.69
CA LEU A 486 18.22 12.86 14.22
C LEU A 486 17.47 11.61 14.70
N ALA A 487 17.43 10.54 13.89
CA ALA A 487 16.82 9.27 14.28
C ALA A 487 17.49 8.67 15.52
N GLY A 488 18.83 8.72 15.61
CA GLY A 488 19.57 8.33 16.80
C GLY A 488 19.19 9.16 18.02
N CYS A 489 19.16 10.49 17.90
CA CYS A 489 18.83 11.39 19.01
C CYS A 489 17.41 11.15 19.54
N THR A 490 16.42 10.98 18.66
CA THR A 490 15.04 10.66 19.04
C THR A 490 14.95 9.34 19.78
N THR A 491 15.61 8.30 19.26
CA THR A 491 15.67 6.98 19.91
C THR A 491 16.30 7.08 21.30
N LEU A 492 17.40 7.84 21.42
CA LEU A 492 18.09 8.03 22.69
C LEU A 492 17.22 8.77 23.71
N ILE A 493 16.45 9.78 23.32
CA ILE A 493 15.54 10.51 24.23
C ILE A 493 14.48 9.59 24.81
N ILE A 494 13.92 8.69 23.98
CA ILE A 494 12.88 7.73 24.41
C ILE A 494 13.48 6.66 25.33
N ILE A 495 14.65 6.12 24.99
CA ILE A 495 15.28 5.00 25.74
C ILE A 495 16.05 5.48 26.97
N TYR A 496 16.43 6.76 27.05
CA TYR A 496 17.28 7.31 28.12
C TYR A 496 16.87 6.92 29.55
N PRO A 497 15.58 6.95 29.93
CA PRO A 497 15.14 6.57 31.28
C PRO A 497 15.46 5.11 31.64
N LEU A 498 15.41 4.20 30.66
CA LEU A 498 15.75 2.79 30.86
C LEU A 498 17.27 2.60 30.97
N ASP A 499 18.04 3.34 30.19
CA ASP A 499 19.51 3.25 30.19
C ASP A 499 20.15 3.79 31.48
N ILE A 500 19.66 4.93 31.99
CA ILE A 500 20.12 5.44 33.29
C ILE A 500 19.74 4.48 34.43
N ALA A 501 18.56 3.86 34.37
CA ALA A 501 18.12 2.87 35.35
C ALA A 501 19.00 1.62 35.31
N HIS A 502 19.28 1.08 34.11
CA HIS A 502 20.16 -0.06 33.93
C HIS A 502 21.58 0.23 34.46
N THR A 503 22.16 1.37 34.09
CA THR A 503 23.50 1.78 34.53
C THR A 503 23.59 1.91 36.06
N ARG A 504 22.54 2.45 36.69
CA ARG A 504 22.49 2.62 38.14
C ARG A 504 22.29 1.32 38.89
N LEU A 505 21.40 0.46 38.42
CA LEU A 505 21.17 -0.86 38.99
C LEU A 505 22.41 -1.74 38.87
N ALA A 506 23.12 -1.68 37.73
CA ALA A 506 24.37 -2.40 37.53
C ALA A 506 25.46 -1.97 38.52
N ALA A 507 25.54 -0.68 38.87
CA ALA A 507 26.49 -0.20 39.87
C ALA A 507 26.07 -0.54 41.32
N ASP A 508 24.77 -0.65 41.59
CA ASP A 508 24.22 -0.98 42.91
C ASP A 508 24.40 -2.48 43.26
N LEU A 509 24.47 -3.35 42.25
CA LEU A 509 24.78 -4.78 42.42
C LEU A 509 26.13 -5.06 43.09
N GLY A 510 27.07 -4.12 43.02
CA GLY A 510 28.41 -4.25 43.62
C GLY A 510 28.49 -3.96 45.12
N ARG A 511 27.39 -3.61 45.80
CA ARG A 511 27.35 -3.26 47.23
C ARG A 511 26.22 -3.99 47.96
N PRO A 512 26.39 -5.28 48.30
CA PRO A 512 25.31 -6.10 48.85
C PRO A 512 24.74 -5.60 50.19
N GLU A 513 25.51 -4.89 51.01
CA GLU A 513 25.08 -4.40 52.33
C GLU A 513 24.31 -3.07 52.30
N THR A 514 24.29 -2.35 51.16
CA THR A 514 23.64 -1.03 51.05
C THR A 514 22.89 -0.87 49.71
N ARG A 515 22.12 -1.88 49.31
CA ARG A 515 21.37 -1.84 48.05
C ARG A 515 20.32 -0.71 48.08
N GLN A 516 20.47 0.26 47.19
CA GLN A 516 19.61 1.45 47.13
C GLN A 516 18.34 1.21 46.28
N PHE A 517 18.36 0.27 45.33
CA PHE A 517 17.26 0.07 44.39
C PHE A 517 16.92 -1.42 44.18
N GLN A 518 15.62 -1.73 44.25
CA GLN A 518 15.09 -3.09 44.06
C GLN A 518 14.67 -3.39 42.61
N GLY A 519 14.71 -2.41 41.70
CA GLY A 519 14.39 -2.58 40.28
C GLY A 519 14.21 -1.26 39.52
N ILE A 520 14.00 -1.34 38.20
CA ILE A 520 13.88 -0.18 37.29
C ILE A 520 12.70 0.73 37.69
N ARG A 521 11.53 0.14 37.98
CA ARG A 521 10.35 0.91 38.41
C ARG A 521 10.57 1.65 39.73
N HIS A 522 11.21 0.99 40.70
CA HIS A 522 11.56 1.58 41.99
C HIS A 522 12.59 2.70 41.85
N PHE A 523 13.59 2.53 40.98
CA PHE A 523 14.57 3.56 40.65
C PHE A 523 13.90 4.80 40.04
N LEU A 524 13.11 4.63 38.98
CA LEU A 524 12.49 5.75 38.26
C LEU A 524 11.54 6.56 39.15
N THR A 525 10.72 5.88 39.96
CA THR A 525 9.80 6.57 40.90
C THR A 525 10.55 7.28 42.03
N THR A 526 11.61 6.68 42.58
CA THR A 526 12.42 7.29 43.65
C THR A 526 13.17 8.52 43.14
N VAL A 527 13.79 8.42 41.96
CA VAL A 527 14.52 9.54 41.35
C VAL A 527 13.56 10.65 40.91
N TYR A 528 12.39 10.31 40.35
CA TYR A 528 11.39 11.30 40.00
C TYR A 528 10.89 12.09 41.22
N LYS A 529 10.60 11.40 42.33
CA LYS A 529 10.17 12.04 43.57
C LYS A 529 11.24 12.95 44.20
N LYS A 530 12.52 12.64 44.02
CA LYS A 530 13.64 13.35 44.65
C LYS A 530 14.23 14.48 43.79
N ASP A 531 14.48 14.20 42.52
CA ASP A 531 15.20 15.08 41.58
C ASP A 531 14.33 15.52 40.38
N GLY A 532 13.06 15.10 40.33
CA GLY A 532 12.14 15.39 39.23
C GLY A 532 12.56 14.77 37.89
N ALA A 533 11.97 15.28 36.80
CA ALA A 533 12.33 14.87 35.43
C ALA A 533 13.82 15.13 35.12
N ARG A 534 14.43 16.14 35.75
CA ARG A 534 15.85 16.47 35.58
C ARG A 534 16.79 15.39 36.13
N GLY A 535 16.35 14.61 37.13
CA GLY A 535 17.09 13.46 37.64
C GLY A 535 17.13 12.29 36.65
N ILE A 536 16.02 12.04 35.95
CA ILE A 536 15.91 10.95 34.97
C ILE A 536 16.71 11.25 33.69
N TYR A 537 16.75 12.52 33.26
CA TYR A 537 17.49 12.94 32.06
C TYR A 537 18.89 13.48 32.35
N ARG A 538 19.47 13.15 33.50
CA ARG A 538 20.76 13.68 33.94
C ARG A 538 21.92 13.07 33.15
N GLY A 539 22.50 13.87 32.26
CA GLY A 539 23.57 13.45 31.34
C GLY A 539 23.12 13.39 29.87
N LEU A 540 21.83 13.59 29.59
CA LEU A 540 21.27 13.57 28.24
C LEU A 540 21.99 14.52 27.27
N PRO A 541 22.37 15.76 27.64
CA PRO A 541 23.12 16.62 26.73
C PRO A 541 24.47 16.02 26.30
N ALA A 542 25.19 15.34 27.19
CA ALA A 542 26.45 14.67 26.82
C ALA A 542 26.19 13.50 25.86
N SER A 543 25.10 12.76 26.09
CA SER A 543 24.68 11.63 25.26
C SER A 543 24.25 12.05 23.86
N LEU A 544 23.52 13.16 23.72
CA LEU A 544 23.10 13.69 22.42
C LEU A 544 24.30 14.15 21.60
N HIS A 545 25.21 14.94 22.19
CA HIS A 545 26.46 15.34 21.52
C HIS A 545 27.31 14.12 21.16
N GLY A 546 27.46 13.16 22.08
CA GLY A 546 28.20 11.93 21.83
C GLY A 546 27.60 11.11 20.69
N MET A 547 26.27 11.09 20.56
CA MET A 547 25.58 10.36 19.51
C MET A 547 25.76 11.00 18.13
N VAL A 548 25.66 12.33 18.04
CA VAL A 548 25.94 13.06 16.79
C VAL A 548 27.39 12.85 16.35
N VAL A 549 28.35 12.98 17.27
CA VAL A 549 29.78 12.77 16.96
C VAL A 549 30.05 11.32 16.56
N HIS A 550 29.53 10.34 17.31
CA HIS A 550 29.76 8.92 17.03
C HIS A 550 29.10 8.49 15.71
N ARG A 551 27.81 8.76 15.50
CA ARG A 551 27.10 8.39 14.27
C ARG A 551 27.65 9.13 13.07
N GLY A 552 28.05 10.37 13.27
CA GLY A 552 28.63 11.18 12.23
C GLY A 552 29.98 10.69 11.72
N LEU A 553 30.90 10.40 12.64
CA LEU A 553 32.20 9.82 12.30
C LEU A 553 32.08 8.38 11.79
N TYR A 554 31.11 7.62 12.31
CA TYR A 554 30.84 6.27 11.84
C TYR A 554 30.38 6.29 10.38
N PHE A 555 29.26 6.95 10.05
CA PHE A 555 28.75 6.96 8.68
C PHE A 555 29.67 7.69 7.71
N GLY A 556 30.19 8.86 8.08
CA GLY A 556 31.14 9.60 7.23
C GLY A 556 32.45 8.82 7.00
N GLY A 557 32.98 8.18 8.04
CA GLY A 557 34.18 7.35 7.94
C GLY A 557 33.96 6.09 7.10
N PHE A 558 32.79 5.45 7.21
CA PHE A 558 32.44 4.30 6.37
C PHE A 558 32.32 4.69 4.90
N ASP A 559 31.72 5.84 4.60
CA ASP A 559 31.57 6.32 3.24
C ASP A 559 32.92 6.70 2.62
N THR A 560 33.80 7.39 3.36
CA THR A 560 35.18 7.70 2.90
C THR A 560 36.00 6.44 2.66
N VAL A 561 35.91 5.45 3.56
CA VAL A 561 36.61 4.18 3.40
C VAL A 561 36.07 3.39 2.21
N LYS A 562 34.75 3.38 2.02
CA LYS A 562 34.10 2.75 0.87
C LYS A 562 34.57 3.40 -0.42
N GLU A 563 34.55 4.74 -0.50
CA GLU A 563 35.01 5.51 -1.65
C GLU A 563 36.50 5.28 -1.96
N MET A 564 37.37 5.27 -0.93
CA MET A 564 38.79 4.92 -1.08
C MET A 564 39.00 3.48 -1.57
N MET A 565 38.20 2.52 -1.09
CA MET A 565 38.26 1.14 -1.56
C MET A 565 37.85 1.03 -3.03
N THR A 566 36.80 1.74 -3.45
CA THR A 566 36.36 1.78 -4.86
C THR A 566 37.41 2.45 -5.76
N MET A 567 38.07 3.52 -5.29
CA MET A 567 39.13 4.20 -6.05
C MET A 567 40.42 3.38 -6.18
N SER A 568 40.73 2.52 -5.20
CA SER A 568 41.91 1.64 -5.24
C SER A 568 41.75 0.41 -6.14
N SER A 569 40.51 0.09 -6.54
CA SER A 569 40.19 -1.07 -7.37
C SER A 569 39.95 -0.62 -8.82
N GLN A 570 41.00 -0.63 -9.65
CA GLN A 570 40.92 -0.31 -11.09
C GLN A 570 40.18 -1.39 -11.92
N SER A 571 39.13 -2.01 -11.40
CA SER A 571 38.41 -3.08 -12.08
C SER A 571 36.95 -3.13 -11.63
N GLY A 572 36.06 -2.44 -12.35
CA GLY A 572 34.61 -2.66 -12.39
C GLY A 572 33.79 -2.52 -11.07
N PRO A 573 32.45 -2.45 -11.15
CA PRO A 573 31.56 -2.35 -9.99
C PRO A 573 31.47 -3.64 -9.14
N ASP A 574 32.00 -4.77 -9.64
CA ASP A 574 31.88 -6.11 -9.04
C ASP A 574 33.25 -6.73 -8.62
N ALA A 575 34.22 -5.91 -8.23
CA ALA A 575 35.44 -6.44 -7.63
C ALA A 575 35.17 -6.91 -6.18
N ASP A 576 35.25 -8.22 -5.98
CA ASP A 576 35.10 -8.88 -4.69
C ASP A 576 36.26 -8.50 -3.74
N VAL A 577 36.12 -7.37 -3.04
CA VAL A 577 37.08 -6.92 -2.03
C VAL A 577 37.10 -7.95 -0.90
N ALA A 578 38.24 -8.63 -0.74
CA ALA A 578 38.45 -9.68 0.26
C ALA A 578 37.90 -9.29 1.65
N LEU A 579 37.13 -10.21 2.25
CA LEU A 579 36.38 -10.03 3.49
C LEU A 579 37.20 -9.38 4.63
N TRP A 580 38.44 -9.81 4.80
CA TRP A 580 39.33 -9.29 5.84
C TRP A 580 39.64 -7.80 5.66
N LYS A 581 39.70 -7.28 4.42
CA LYS A 581 39.92 -5.84 4.15
C LYS A 581 38.70 -5.01 4.55
N ARG A 582 37.49 -5.49 4.24
CA ARG A 582 36.22 -4.86 4.66
C ARG A 582 36.10 -4.86 6.19
N TRP A 583 36.44 -5.98 6.84
CA TRP A 583 36.43 -6.10 8.29
C TRP A 583 37.46 -5.18 8.96
N VAL A 584 38.72 -5.16 8.49
CA VAL A 584 39.76 -4.28 9.05
C VAL A 584 39.37 -2.82 8.93
N ALA A 585 38.77 -2.41 7.81
CA ALA A 585 38.38 -1.03 7.61
C ALA A 585 37.14 -0.65 8.43
N ALA A 586 36.14 -1.54 8.50
CA ALA A 586 34.99 -1.38 9.41
C ALA A 586 35.43 -1.26 10.88
N GLN A 587 36.40 -2.08 11.29
CA GLN A 587 36.97 -2.05 12.64
C GLN A 587 37.76 -0.76 12.90
N ALA A 588 38.54 -0.29 11.93
CA ALA A 588 39.30 0.95 12.04
C ALA A 588 38.37 2.16 12.22
N VAL A 589 37.33 2.27 11.39
CA VAL A 589 36.33 3.35 11.47
C VAL A 589 35.57 3.30 12.79
N THR A 590 35.14 2.11 13.22
CA THR A 590 34.41 1.92 14.48
C THR A 590 35.29 2.27 15.68
N THR A 591 36.56 1.86 15.67
CA THR A 591 37.51 2.13 16.74
C THR A 591 37.84 3.63 16.81
N ALA A 592 38.11 4.27 15.68
CA ALA A 592 38.39 5.71 15.62
C ALA A 592 37.20 6.54 16.10
N SER A 593 35.99 6.23 15.61
CA SER A 593 34.75 6.90 16.01
C SER A 593 34.46 6.71 17.50
N GLY A 594 34.70 5.50 18.02
CA GLY A 594 34.56 5.16 19.43
C GLY A 594 35.53 5.91 20.32
N LEU A 595 36.79 6.07 19.90
CA LEU A 595 37.82 6.80 20.65
C LEU A 595 37.54 8.31 20.68
N VAL A 596 37.14 8.90 19.55
CA VAL A 596 36.84 10.35 19.49
C VAL A 596 35.61 10.70 20.33
N SER A 597 34.59 9.85 20.34
CA SER A 597 33.38 10.05 21.15
C SER A 597 33.55 9.64 22.62
N TYR A 598 34.63 8.94 22.98
CA TYR A 598 34.83 8.36 24.31
C TYR A 598 34.81 9.38 25.48
N PRO A 599 35.39 10.59 25.36
CA PRO A 599 35.31 11.59 26.43
C PRO A 599 33.87 11.97 26.79
N LEU A 600 32.97 12.01 25.80
CA LEU A 600 31.54 12.31 26.00
C LEU A 600 30.82 11.14 26.69
N ASP A 601 31.23 9.89 26.41
CA ASP A 601 30.73 8.72 27.14
C ASP A 601 31.17 8.72 28.61
N THR A 602 32.42 9.09 28.90
CA THR A 602 32.93 9.22 30.27
C THR A 602 32.16 10.28 31.06
N VAL A 603 31.88 11.44 30.46
CA VAL A 603 31.08 12.50 31.09
C VAL A 603 29.63 12.04 31.30
N ARG A 604 29.01 11.38 30.30
CA ARG A 604 27.68 10.79 30.40
C ARG A 604 27.59 9.83 31.60
N ARG A 605 28.48 8.84 31.68
CA ARG A 605 28.44 7.82 32.75
C ARG A 605 28.61 8.43 34.13
N ARG A 606 29.52 9.39 34.30
CA ARG A 606 29.69 10.11 35.58
C ARG A 606 28.47 10.94 35.96
N MET A 607 27.81 11.56 34.98
CA MET A 607 26.57 12.31 35.18
C MET A 607 25.39 11.40 35.55
N MET A 608 25.29 10.22 34.94
CA MET A 608 24.29 9.20 35.29
C MET A 608 24.51 8.67 36.71
N MET A 609 25.78 8.44 37.08
CA MET A 609 26.21 7.94 38.39
C MET A 609 26.07 8.94 39.56
N GLN A 610 25.50 10.12 39.35
CA GLN A 610 25.09 11.02 40.44
C GLN A 610 23.57 11.19 40.62
N SER A 611 22.75 10.69 39.69
CA SER A 611 21.27 10.75 39.78
C SER A 611 20.74 10.02 41.02
N GLY A 612 20.00 10.70 41.91
CA GLY A 612 19.49 10.11 43.16
C GLY A 612 20.40 10.20 44.39
N LEU A 613 21.64 10.72 44.27
CA LEU A 613 22.51 10.96 45.44
C LEU A 613 22.04 12.18 46.25
N ALA A 614 22.20 12.14 47.58
CA ALA A 614 21.82 13.25 48.46
C ALA A 614 22.68 14.52 48.26
N ARG A 615 23.92 14.39 47.78
CA ARG A 615 24.81 15.51 47.43
C ARG A 615 25.41 15.27 46.04
N PRO A 616 24.93 15.93 44.97
CA PRO A 616 25.50 15.79 43.64
C PRO A 616 26.86 16.47 43.55
N MET A 617 27.88 15.79 43.00
CA MET A 617 29.22 16.37 42.82
C MET A 617 29.32 17.33 41.62
N TYR A 618 28.44 17.21 40.63
CA TYR A 618 28.48 17.99 39.39
C TYR A 618 27.18 18.76 39.16
N GLY A 619 27.29 20.07 38.93
CA GLY A 619 26.14 20.96 38.68
C GLY A 619 25.55 20.82 37.26
N GLY A 620 26.31 20.24 36.33
CA GLY A 620 25.92 20.04 34.94
C GLY A 620 27.01 19.39 34.11
N THR A 621 26.74 19.12 32.83
CA THR A 621 27.68 18.45 31.91
C THR A 621 29.01 19.20 31.77
N LEU A 622 28.96 20.53 31.62
CA LEU A 622 30.16 21.37 31.49
C LEU A 622 30.97 21.45 32.79
N ASP A 623 30.30 21.49 33.95
CA ASP A 623 30.95 21.46 35.26
C ASP A 623 31.63 20.11 35.52
N CYS A 624 30.98 19.01 35.13
CA CYS A 624 31.57 17.67 35.15
C CYS A 624 32.83 17.61 34.29
N TRP A 625 32.75 18.12 33.06
CA TRP A 625 33.88 18.13 32.15
C TRP A 625 35.07 18.92 32.70
N ARG A 626 34.82 20.12 33.23
CA ARG A 626 35.84 21.01 33.83
C ARG A 626 36.47 20.39 35.08
N LYS A 627 35.68 19.76 35.95
CA LYS A 627 36.17 19.13 37.19
C LYS A 627 37.02 17.90 36.92
N ILE A 628 36.63 17.03 35.98
CA ILE A 628 37.44 15.87 35.59
C ILE A 628 38.79 16.35 35.04
N TYR A 629 38.77 17.34 34.14
CA TYR A 629 40.00 17.89 33.56
C TYR A 629 40.93 18.49 34.62
N ARG A 630 40.39 19.28 35.57
CA ARG A 630 41.18 19.93 36.62
C ARG A 630 41.70 18.98 37.71
N MET A 631 40.93 17.96 38.08
CA MET A 631 41.25 17.11 39.25
C MET A 631 41.93 15.79 38.87
N GLU A 632 41.63 15.23 37.71
CA GLU A 632 42.07 13.88 37.31
C GLU A 632 42.89 13.86 36.00
N GLY A 633 42.99 15.00 35.31
CA GLY A 633 43.75 15.17 34.08
C GLY A 633 43.11 14.51 32.85
N LEU A 634 43.75 14.68 31.69
CA LEU A 634 43.25 14.19 30.39
C LEU A 634 43.14 12.66 30.33
N GLY A 635 44.04 11.92 31.00
CA GLY A 635 44.04 10.46 31.00
C GLY A 635 42.76 9.84 31.60
N SER A 636 42.06 10.57 32.48
CA SER A 636 40.82 10.07 33.06
C SER A 636 39.65 9.99 32.07
N PHE A 637 39.68 10.73 30.96
CA PHE A 637 38.63 10.64 29.96
C PHE A 637 38.63 9.32 29.20
N TYR A 638 39.77 8.64 29.15
CA TYR A 638 39.99 7.42 28.36
C TYR A 638 40.14 6.16 29.21
N ARG A 639 39.91 6.23 30.53
CA ARG A 639 39.93 5.06 31.42
C ARG A 639 38.80 4.10 31.04
N GLY A 640 39.18 2.92 30.52
CA GLY A 640 38.25 1.90 30.03
C GLY A 640 38.10 1.85 28.50
N ALA A 641 38.77 2.74 27.76
CA ALA A 641 38.68 2.78 26.29
C ALA A 641 39.08 1.45 25.65
N LEU A 642 40.14 0.81 26.15
CA LEU A 642 40.60 -0.50 25.67
C LEU A 642 39.51 -1.59 25.77
N SER A 643 38.80 -1.66 26.90
CA SER A 643 37.69 -2.61 27.08
C SER A 643 36.55 -2.34 26.10
N ASN A 644 36.28 -1.06 25.80
CA ASN A 644 35.26 -0.68 24.83
C ASN A 644 35.66 -1.04 23.39
N VAL A 645 36.96 -0.95 23.05
CA VAL A 645 37.49 -1.38 21.74
C VAL A 645 37.35 -2.89 21.56
N PHE A 646 37.66 -3.69 22.59
CA PHE A 646 37.44 -5.14 22.53
C PHE A 646 35.97 -5.49 22.32
N ARG A 647 35.06 -4.80 23.02
CA ARG A 647 33.62 -4.97 22.84
C ARG A 647 33.17 -4.62 21.40
N SER A 648 33.72 -3.56 20.79
CA SER A 648 33.35 -3.19 19.43
C SER A 648 33.85 -4.18 18.38
N THR A 649 34.97 -4.87 18.62
CA THR A 649 35.47 -5.95 17.74
C THR A 649 34.46 -7.10 17.61
N GLY A 650 33.79 -7.47 18.70
CA GLY A 650 32.73 -8.49 18.67
C GLY A 650 31.53 -8.08 17.81
N ALA A 651 31.12 -6.81 17.86
CA ALA A 651 30.02 -6.29 17.05
C ALA A 651 30.37 -6.27 15.55
N ALA A 652 31.61 -5.88 15.20
CA ALA A 652 32.09 -5.93 13.81
C ALA A 652 32.22 -7.36 13.30
N ALA A 653 32.64 -8.30 14.14
CA ALA A 653 32.69 -9.72 13.80
C ALA A 653 31.30 -10.29 13.50
N VAL A 654 30.27 -9.94 14.29
CA VAL A 654 28.88 -10.38 14.06
C VAL A 654 28.35 -9.90 12.70
N LEU A 655 28.61 -8.64 12.34
CA LEU A 655 28.20 -8.07 11.05
C LEU A 655 28.83 -8.82 9.87
N VAL A 656 30.12 -9.13 9.96
CA VAL A 656 30.84 -9.82 8.87
C VAL A 656 30.54 -11.32 8.83
N LEU A 657 30.39 -11.97 9.99
CA LEU A 657 29.98 -13.37 10.08
C LEU A 657 28.54 -13.57 9.62
N TYR A 658 27.65 -12.60 9.83
CA TYR A 658 26.26 -12.67 9.36
C TYR A 658 26.19 -12.80 7.83
N ASP A 659 26.98 -12.01 7.10
CA ASP A 659 27.02 -12.06 5.64
C ASP A 659 27.65 -13.37 5.12
N GLU A 660 28.68 -13.89 5.80
CA GLU A 660 29.28 -15.19 5.42
C GLU A 660 28.42 -16.38 5.82
N ILE A 661 27.69 -16.32 6.93
CA ILE A 661 26.66 -17.31 7.29
C ILE A 661 25.55 -17.29 6.25
N LYS A 662 25.14 -16.09 5.79
CA LYS A 662 24.15 -15.94 4.71
C LYS A 662 24.64 -16.55 3.40
N LYS A 663 25.93 -16.43 3.07
CA LYS A 663 26.54 -17.09 1.89
C LYS A 663 26.75 -18.60 2.06
N LEU A 664 27.15 -19.07 3.24
CA LEU A 664 27.27 -20.50 3.58
C LEU A 664 25.90 -21.20 3.61
N MET A 665 24.84 -20.45 3.91
CA MET A 665 23.45 -20.92 3.85
C MET A 665 22.84 -20.86 2.43
N ASN A 666 23.62 -20.60 1.38
CA ASN A 666 23.20 -20.87 0.00
C ASN A 666 23.04 -22.38 -0.20
N TRP A 667 21.82 -22.87 0.08
CA TRP A 667 21.34 -24.15 -0.40
C TRP A 667 21.39 -24.15 -1.93
N THR A 668 22.31 -24.94 -2.47
CA THR A 668 22.35 -25.35 -3.86
C THR A 668 21.13 -26.23 -4.16
N GLY A 669 20.27 -25.78 -5.08
CA GLY A 669 19.38 -26.64 -5.87
C GLY A 669 18.01 -26.94 -5.27
N LEU A 670 17.00 -26.13 -5.64
CA LEU A 670 15.87 -26.48 -6.54
C LEU A 670 14.86 -25.33 -6.54
#